data_AF-A0AA38FMC5-F1
#
_entry.id   AF-A0AA38FMC5-F1
#
_cell.length_a   1.000
_cell.length_b   1.000
_cell.length_c   1.000
_cell.angle_alpha   90.00
_cell.angle_beta   90.00
_cell.angle_gamma   90.00
#
_symmetry.space_group_name_H-M   'P 1'
#
loop_
_entity.id
_entity.type
_entity.pdbx_description
1 polymer ?
#
loop_
_entity_poly.entity_id
_entity_poly.type
_entity_poly.pdbx_seq_one_letter_code
_entity_poly.pdbx_strand_id
1 'polypeptide(L)'
;MALNQNFREAATFPPSSMISVEDALDVVLSVTKCLEPVTVPLHEALGLILATDLEAPDPLPPYPASVKDGFAVVAADGPGDYPVIAESRAGNDAEGLIVSPGTVVYITTGGPVPEGADAVVQVENTQQIEQSPEGMKRVRVLTRVSKGHDIRPVGYDIEKGALVLRSGERIGAAEIGLLATIGIVMVKVYPRPTIAVLSTGDELVDPSSYFLGQGQIRDSNRAMLLAAAAQQQCKVCDLGIARDEQEDLENMLDKAISVGADILLSSGGVSMGDKDFVKHLLQKRGTTYFNRVLMKPGKPLTFATIDIAATETRPEKKMLAFGFPGNPVSCLVGFHLMAVPAIRCLAGWRDPKLCRIQACISEPIILDPLRPEFHRATVWWEQDNGSGNPGFVAESTGRQVSSRLLSMKSANVLLTLPAGNTILPAGTIVWALVISDISSMNAFQKSVSREHHPSSVQRASGKCETIGNSSRAQQGDKEIKVAILTVSDTVASGAAPDRSGPRAVSVINSVSERLGGATVVATAAVLDTVDDIQRVLQRWSDHEKVDLILTTGGTGFTPRDVTPEATKPLLHKEAPGLVQVMLQESLKVTKTAMLSRAAAGIRGSTLIINMPGNPNAVAECLEALMPALPHALRQLRGDKKEKHPRHVPHAESKPADVWEASYLMASNQSKDCSCSH
;
A
#
# COMPACT_ATOMS: atom_id res chain seq x y z
N MET A 1 -13.27 28.29 10.61
CA MET A 1 -12.26 29.39 10.67
C MET A 1 -11.16 29.04 9.69
N ALA A 2 -10.80 29.96 8.78
CA ALA A 2 -9.72 29.75 7.83
C ALA A 2 -8.42 29.43 8.60
N LEU A 3 -7.72 28.36 8.22
CA LEU A 3 -6.37 28.07 8.69
C LEU A 3 -5.45 29.22 8.23
N ASN A 4 -5.28 30.23 9.08
CA ASN A 4 -4.29 31.29 8.89
C ASN A 4 -2.90 30.67 9.07
N GLN A 5 -2.38 30.05 8.00
CA GLN A 5 -0.96 29.80 7.86
C GLN A 5 -0.32 31.14 7.51
N ASN A 6 0.27 31.81 8.51
CA ASN A 6 1.03 33.05 8.34
C ASN A 6 2.33 32.76 7.56
N PHE A 7 2.22 32.59 6.24
CA PHE A 7 3.37 32.63 5.35
C PHE A 7 3.76 34.09 5.09
N ARG A 8 5.06 34.37 4.99
CA ARG A 8 5.57 35.69 4.59
C ARG A 8 4.99 36.07 3.22
N GLU A 9 4.80 37.36 2.95
CA GLU A 9 4.41 37.84 1.62
C GLU A 9 5.34 37.25 0.54
N ALA A 10 4.75 36.80 -0.57
CA ALA A 10 5.47 36.10 -1.62
C ALA A 10 6.51 37.02 -2.28
N ALA A 11 7.79 36.75 -2.01
CA ALA A 11 8.89 37.47 -2.64
C ALA A 11 9.13 36.94 -4.07
N THR A 12 9.20 37.85 -5.05
CA THR A 12 9.68 37.54 -6.40
C THR A 12 11.19 37.76 -6.47
N PHE A 13 11.94 36.79 -6.98
CA PHE A 13 13.39 36.86 -7.06
C PHE A 13 13.85 37.18 -8.49
N PRO A 14 14.87 38.05 -8.67
CA PRO A 14 15.42 38.32 -9.99
C PRO A 14 15.88 37.03 -10.70
N PRO A 15 15.72 36.90 -12.02
CA PRO A 15 16.12 35.71 -12.78
C PRO A 15 17.60 35.30 -12.64
N SER A 16 18.46 36.20 -12.17
CA SER A 16 19.89 35.99 -11.93
C SER A 16 20.21 35.42 -10.54
N SER A 17 19.31 35.60 -9.57
CA SER A 17 19.54 35.23 -8.16
C SER A 17 19.31 33.74 -7.91
N MET A 18 20.13 33.13 -7.07
CA MET A 18 20.01 31.73 -6.67
C MET A 18 19.52 31.68 -5.23
N ILE A 19 18.35 31.09 -5.01
CA ILE A 19 17.68 31.07 -3.71
C ILE A 19 17.91 29.76 -2.97
N SER A 20 17.81 29.75 -1.65
CA SER A 20 17.89 28.51 -0.86
C SER A 20 16.67 27.60 -1.14
N VAL A 21 16.75 26.32 -0.77
CA VAL A 21 15.61 25.40 -0.90
C VAL A 21 14.50 25.78 0.07
N GLU A 22 14.87 26.24 1.26
CA GLU A 22 13.94 26.73 2.28
C GLU A 22 13.16 27.95 1.78
N ASP A 23 13.85 28.96 1.23
CA ASP A 23 13.19 30.15 0.69
C ASP A 23 12.31 29.80 -0.52
N ALA A 24 12.77 28.90 -1.40
CA ALA A 24 11.99 28.42 -2.53
C ALA A 24 10.69 27.73 -2.08
N LEU A 25 10.77 26.87 -1.06
CA LEU A 25 9.61 26.19 -0.51
C LEU A 25 8.65 27.18 0.19
N ASP A 26 9.17 28.13 0.96
CA ASP A 26 8.35 29.15 1.61
C ASP A 26 7.60 30.02 0.58
N VAL A 27 8.26 30.39 -0.53
CA VAL A 27 7.60 31.07 -1.65
C VAL A 27 6.48 30.22 -2.24
N VAL A 28 6.74 28.93 -2.55
CA VAL A 28 5.73 28.01 -3.10
C VAL A 28 4.52 27.93 -2.17
N LEU A 29 4.73 27.74 -0.88
CA LEU A 29 3.64 27.63 0.10
C LEU A 29 2.90 28.95 0.30
N SER A 30 3.58 30.10 0.26
CA SER A 30 2.96 31.43 0.43
C SER A 30 1.94 31.78 -0.65
N VAL A 31 2.11 31.27 -1.87
CA VAL A 31 1.20 31.53 -3.00
C VAL A 31 0.19 30.40 -3.22
N THR A 32 0.36 29.28 -2.53
CA THR A 32 -0.52 28.12 -2.62
C THR A 32 -1.70 28.30 -1.65
N LYS A 33 -2.92 28.19 -2.16
CA LYS A 33 -4.16 28.28 -1.35
C LYS A 33 -4.88 26.95 -1.38
N CYS A 34 -5.39 26.48 -0.23
CA CYS A 34 -6.21 25.29 -0.18
C CYS A 34 -7.35 25.35 -1.19
N LEU A 35 -7.67 24.20 -1.79
CA LEU A 35 -8.83 24.07 -2.66
C LEU A 35 -10.12 24.25 -1.86
N GLU A 36 -11.19 24.60 -2.57
CA GLU A 36 -12.51 24.68 -1.94
C GLU A 36 -12.96 23.28 -1.47
N PRO A 37 -13.47 23.15 -0.22
CA PRO A 37 -13.94 21.87 0.29
C PRO A 37 -15.11 21.30 -0.51
N VAL A 38 -15.12 19.98 -0.65
CA VAL A 38 -16.19 19.21 -1.28
C VAL A 38 -16.81 18.24 -0.28
N THR A 39 -18.03 17.78 -0.53
CA THR A 39 -18.67 16.74 0.29
C THR A 39 -18.61 15.41 -0.45
N VAL A 40 -18.06 14.39 0.18
CA VAL A 40 -17.87 13.06 -0.41
C VAL A 40 -18.51 11.96 0.46
N PRO A 41 -18.89 10.81 -0.12
CA PRO A 41 -19.27 9.63 0.66
C PRO A 41 -18.14 9.16 1.58
N LEU A 42 -18.50 8.55 2.71
CA LEU A 42 -17.54 8.08 3.73
C LEU A 42 -16.38 7.25 3.16
N HIS A 43 -16.66 6.32 2.25
CA HIS A 43 -15.64 5.45 1.67
C HIS A 43 -14.65 6.17 0.75
N GLU A 44 -15.02 7.34 0.20
CA GLU A 44 -14.14 8.19 -0.61
C GLU A 44 -13.32 9.17 0.24
N ALA A 45 -13.65 9.32 1.53
CA ALA A 45 -12.98 10.24 2.44
C ALA A 45 -11.57 9.77 2.87
N LEU A 46 -11.24 8.49 2.65
CA LEU A 46 -9.97 7.90 3.08
C LEU A 46 -8.75 8.64 2.50
N GLY A 47 -7.89 9.11 3.40
CA GLY A 47 -6.67 9.84 3.09
C GLY A 47 -6.88 11.28 2.66
N LEU A 48 -8.11 11.82 2.72
CA LEU A 48 -8.40 13.25 2.55
C LEU A 48 -8.32 13.99 3.89
N ILE A 49 -8.32 15.32 3.83
CA ILE A 49 -8.27 16.18 5.02
C ILE A 49 -9.65 16.72 5.33
N LEU A 50 -10.07 16.61 6.60
CA LEU A 50 -11.37 17.06 7.07
C LEU A 50 -11.46 18.61 7.03
N ALA A 51 -12.55 19.15 6.48
CA ALA A 51 -12.71 20.59 6.29
C ALA A 51 -13.57 21.28 7.37
N THR A 52 -14.21 20.51 8.25
CA THR A 52 -15.07 21.02 9.32
C THR A 52 -14.91 20.17 10.57
N ASP A 53 -15.00 20.79 11.74
CA ASP A 53 -15.10 20.08 13.02
C ASP A 53 -16.37 19.22 13.05
N LEU A 54 -16.29 18.04 13.66
CA LEU A 54 -17.39 17.09 13.76
C LEU A 54 -17.62 16.70 15.21
N GLU A 55 -18.85 16.92 15.66
CA GLU A 55 -19.30 16.61 17.02
C GLU A 55 -20.21 15.38 17.03
N ALA A 56 -20.18 14.62 18.13
CA ALA A 56 -21.03 13.45 18.29
C ALA A 56 -22.50 13.84 18.54
N PRO A 57 -23.47 13.41 17.71
CA PRO A 57 -24.88 13.71 17.93
C PRO A 57 -25.45 12.95 19.15
N ASP A 58 -24.89 11.78 19.44
CA ASP A 58 -25.31 10.83 20.46
C ASP A 58 -24.09 10.33 21.25
N PRO A 59 -24.28 9.92 22.52
CA PRO A 59 -23.20 9.36 23.31
C PRO A 59 -22.85 7.91 22.89
N LEU A 60 -21.61 7.49 23.18
CA LEU A 60 -21.17 6.10 23.02
C LEU A 60 -20.61 5.56 24.36
N PRO A 61 -21.12 4.43 24.88
CA PRO A 61 -22.35 3.77 24.45
C PRO A 61 -23.59 4.66 24.72
N PRO A 62 -24.70 4.47 23.98
CA PRO A 62 -25.93 5.25 24.18
C PRO A 62 -26.79 4.80 25.37
N TYR A 63 -26.45 3.65 25.96
CA TYR A 63 -27.07 3.06 27.15
C TYR A 63 -25.97 2.49 28.05
N PRO A 64 -26.21 2.24 29.35
CA PRO A 64 -25.26 1.54 30.20
C PRO A 64 -25.01 0.13 29.64
N ALA A 65 -23.77 -0.17 29.28
CA ALA A 65 -23.43 -1.41 28.57
C ALA A 65 -22.49 -2.28 29.40
N SER A 66 -22.67 -3.60 29.32
CA SER A 66 -21.74 -4.52 29.96
C SER A 66 -20.36 -4.51 29.28
N VAL A 67 -19.30 -4.53 30.08
CA VAL A 67 -17.91 -4.72 29.61
C VAL A 67 -17.60 -6.21 29.37
N LYS A 68 -18.36 -7.11 29.99
CA LYS A 68 -18.08 -8.55 30.04
C LYS A 68 -19.31 -9.40 29.71
N ASP A 69 -19.05 -10.63 29.32
CA ASP A 69 -20.06 -11.68 29.38
C ASP A 69 -20.18 -12.16 30.83
N GLY A 70 -21.40 -12.28 31.34
CA GLY A 70 -21.62 -12.60 32.75
C GLY A 70 -23.04 -12.35 33.20
N PHE A 71 -23.19 -11.80 34.41
CA PHE A 71 -24.48 -11.57 35.04
C PHE A 71 -24.57 -10.14 35.57
N ALA A 72 -25.61 -9.42 35.16
CA ALA A 72 -26.01 -8.16 35.76
C ALA A 72 -26.65 -8.43 37.11
N VAL A 73 -26.11 -7.82 38.16
CA VAL A 73 -26.45 -8.08 39.57
C VAL A 73 -26.73 -6.78 40.32
N VAL A 74 -27.35 -6.90 41.49
CA VAL A 74 -27.31 -5.87 42.52
C VAL A 74 -26.08 -6.11 43.39
N ALA A 75 -25.09 -5.21 43.34
CA ALA A 75 -23.79 -5.38 43.99
C ALA A 75 -23.87 -5.63 45.51
N ALA A 76 -24.92 -5.11 46.15
CA ALA A 76 -25.17 -5.28 47.58
C ALA A 76 -25.42 -6.74 47.99
N ASP A 77 -26.00 -7.57 47.09
CA ASP A 77 -26.34 -8.96 47.38
C ASP A 77 -25.08 -9.81 47.64
N GLY A 78 -24.00 -9.56 46.89
CA GLY A 78 -22.71 -10.25 47.06
C GLY A 78 -22.72 -11.71 46.57
N PRO A 79 -21.74 -12.54 47.01
CA PRO A 79 -21.67 -13.95 46.63
C PRO A 79 -22.89 -14.75 47.11
N GLY A 80 -23.47 -15.58 46.24
CA GLY A 80 -24.69 -16.33 46.54
C GLY A 80 -25.31 -17.00 45.32
N ASP A 81 -26.42 -17.71 45.54
CA ASP A 81 -27.13 -18.45 44.49
C ASP A 81 -28.40 -17.69 44.07
N TYR A 82 -28.45 -17.26 42.81
CA TYR A 82 -29.51 -16.39 42.30
C TYR A 82 -30.27 -17.04 41.12
N PRO A 83 -31.60 -16.83 41.02
CA PRO A 83 -32.35 -17.13 39.81
C PRO A 83 -31.96 -16.17 38.68
N VAL A 84 -31.78 -16.71 37.48
CA VAL A 84 -31.56 -15.94 36.26
C VAL A 84 -32.93 -15.62 35.66
N ILE A 85 -33.36 -14.37 35.79
CA ILE A 85 -34.75 -13.97 35.47
C ILE A 85 -34.95 -13.56 34.00
N ALA A 86 -33.86 -13.22 33.30
CA ALA A 86 -33.85 -12.93 31.87
C ALA A 86 -32.43 -13.00 31.29
N GLU A 87 -32.33 -12.70 30.00
CA GLU A 87 -31.08 -12.59 29.24
C GLU A 87 -31.09 -11.23 28.50
N SER A 88 -29.98 -10.49 28.53
CA SER A 88 -29.78 -9.21 27.85
C SER A 88 -28.55 -9.27 26.95
N ARG A 89 -28.73 -9.36 25.63
CA ARG A 89 -27.61 -9.45 24.70
C ARG A 89 -27.47 -8.21 23.83
N ALA A 90 -28.56 -7.78 23.21
CA ALA A 90 -28.59 -6.63 22.32
C ALA A 90 -30.01 -6.09 22.13
N GLY A 91 -30.14 -4.93 21.49
CA GLY A 91 -31.45 -4.36 21.14
C GLY A 91 -32.34 -4.16 22.36
N ASN A 92 -33.55 -4.68 22.31
CA ASN A 92 -34.60 -4.51 23.32
C ASN A 92 -34.66 -5.67 24.33
N ASP A 93 -33.61 -6.50 24.41
CA ASP A 93 -33.59 -7.58 25.39
C ASP A 93 -33.73 -7.04 26.83
N ALA A 94 -34.58 -7.69 27.63
CA ALA A 94 -34.91 -7.28 28.99
C ALA A 94 -35.49 -5.85 29.11
N GLU A 95 -36.02 -5.26 28.03
CA GLU A 95 -36.72 -3.98 28.08
C GLU A 95 -37.94 -4.06 29.00
N GLY A 96 -38.07 -3.08 29.92
CA GLY A 96 -39.13 -3.05 30.93
C GLY A 96 -38.94 -4.01 32.10
N LEU A 97 -37.88 -4.81 32.13
CA LEU A 97 -37.53 -5.66 33.27
C LEU A 97 -36.71 -4.87 34.30
N ILE A 98 -37.06 -5.03 35.58
CA ILE A 98 -36.30 -4.48 36.70
C ILE A 98 -35.67 -5.63 37.48
N VAL A 99 -34.33 -5.60 37.62
CA VAL A 99 -33.57 -6.54 38.45
C VAL A 99 -33.74 -6.15 39.91
N SER A 100 -34.46 -6.96 40.67
CA SER A 100 -34.63 -6.81 42.11
C SER A 100 -33.50 -7.48 42.89
N PRO A 101 -33.20 -7.04 44.14
CA PRO A 101 -32.28 -7.75 45.02
C PRO A 101 -32.63 -9.25 45.12
N GLY A 102 -31.62 -10.11 45.05
CA GLY A 102 -31.76 -11.56 45.03
C GLY A 102 -32.06 -12.16 43.66
N THR A 103 -31.98 -11.39 42.57
CA THR A 103 -32.16 -11.88 41.18
C THR A 103 -31.05 -11.37 40.27
N VAL A 104 -30.80 -12.07 39.16
CA VAL A 104 -29.76 -11.67 38.18
C VAL A 104 -30.24 -11.84 36.74
N VAL A 105 -29.62 -11.10 35.82
CA VAL A 105 -29.85 -11.23 34.37
C VAL A 105 -28.56 -11.66 33.70
N TYR A 106 -28.62 -12.71 32.88
CA TYR A 106 -27.47 -13.06 32.05
C TYR A 106 -27.24 -11.96 31.03
N ILE A 107 -26.03 -11.45 30.91
CA ILE A 107 -25.70 -10.32 30.05
C ILE A 107 -24.43 -10.61 29.26
N THR A 108 -24.40 -10.23 27.99
CA THR A 108 -23.20 -10.30 27.17
C THR A 108 -22.52 -8.95 27.04
N THR A 109 -21.26 -8.95 26.62
CA THR A 109 -20.46 -7.77 26.30
C THR A 109 -21.21 -6.88 25.31
N GLY A 110 -21.40 -5.61 25.65
CA GLY A 110 -22.19 -4.65 24.86
C GLY A 110 -23.70 -4.71 25.09
N GLY A 111 -24.20 -5.70 25.83
CA GLY A 111 -25.62 -5.80 26.19
C GLY A 111 -26.06 -4.68 27.11
N PRO A 112 -27.31 -4.19 26.98
CA PRO A 112 -27.85 -3.15 27.85
C PRO A 112 -28.03 -3.66 29.27
N VAL A 113 -27.49 -2.94 30.25
CA VAL A 113 -27.67 -3.26 31.67
C VAL A 113 -29.12 -2.93 32.06
N PRO A 114 -29.94 -3.91 32.48
CA PRO A 114 -31.34 -3.65 32.83
C PRO A 114 -31.47 -2.77 34.07
N GLU A 115 -32.61 -2.11 34.20
CA GLU A 115 -32.90 -1.27 35.37
C GLU A 115 -32.81 -2.09 36.66
N GLY A 116 -32.34 -1.48 37.75
CA GLY A 116 -32.15 -2.14 39.04
C GLY A 116 -30.81 -2.86 39.22
N ALA A 117 -30.18 -3.35 38.14
CA ALA A 117 -28.81 -3.86 38.22
C ALA A 117 -27.80 -2.71 38.28
N ASP A 118 -26.76 -2.86 39.11
CA ASP A 118 -25.76 -1.81 39.32
C ASP A 118 -24.32 -2.31 39.26
N ALA A 119 -24.09 -3.59 38.93
CA ALA A 119 -22.79 -4.14 38.59
C ALA A 119 -22.94 -5.36 37.65
N VAL A 120 -21.86 -5.73 36.98
CA VAL A 120 -21.75 -6.99 36.23
C VAL A 120 -20.67 -7.86 36.86
N VAL A 121 -20.96 -9.16 37.01
CA VAL A 121 -19.97 -10.18 37.39
C VAL A 121 -19.66 -11.02 36.16
N GLN A 122 -18.40 -11.01 35.71
CA GLN A 122 -17.96 -11.84 34.57
C GLN A 122 -18.23 -13.33 34.80
N VAL A 123 -18.54 -14.06 33.73
CA VAL A 123 -18.96 -15.47 33.78
C VAL A 123 -17.94 -16.37 34.49
N GLU A 124 -16.65 -16.08 34.38
CA GLU A 124 -15.56 -16.82 35.04
C GLU A 124 -15.62 -16.75 36.57
N ASN A 125 -16.29 -15.73 37.11
CA ASN A 125 -16.52 -15.57 38.55
C ASN A 125 -17.91 -16.06 38.96
N THR A 126 -18.50 -16.95 38.17
CA THR A 126 -19.79 -17.59 38.44
C THR A 126 -19.74 -19.08 38.17
N GLN A 127 -20.69 -19.82 38.74
CA GLN A 127 -20.85 -21.25 38.49
C GLN A 127 -22.32 -21.54 38.19
N GLN A 128 -22.60 -22.22 37.07
CA GLN A 128 -23.95 -22.64 36.76
C GLN A 128 -24.43 -23.70 37.76
N ILE A 129 -25.65 -23.54 38.26
CA ILE A 129 -26.28 -24.50 39.18
C ILE A 129 -27.40 -25.23 38.43
N GLU A 130 -27.68 -26.47 38.82
CA GLU A 130 -28.82 -27.24 38.33
C GLU A 130 -30.12 -26.43 38.42
N GLN A 131 -31.00 -26.59 37.42
CA GLN A 131 -32.28 -25.90 37.35
C GLN A 131 -33.10 -26.21 38.61
N SER A 132 -33.87 -25.22 39.08
CA SER A 132 -34.84 -25.51 40.14
C SER A 132 -35.83 -26.60 39.68
N PRO A 133 -36.53 -27.29 40.61
CA PRO A 133 -37.60 -28.22 40.25
C PRO A 133 -38.70 -27.60 39.35
N GLU A 134 -38.75 -26.27 39.28
CA GLU A 134 -39.68 -25.45 38.49
C GLU A 134 -39.10 -25.02 37.13
N GLY A 135 -37.89 -25.47 36.76
CA GLY A 135 -37.25 -25.22 35.47
C GLY A 135 -36.54 -23.87 35.33
N MET A 136 -36.44 -23.06 36.40
CA MET A 136 -35.71 -21.78 36.34
C MET A 136 -34.19 -21.99 36.37
N LYS A 137 -33.49 -21.30 35.46
CA LYS A 137 -32.01 -21.25 35.44
C LYS A 137 -31.50 -20.56 36.70
N ARG A 138 -30.43 -21.09 37.30
CA ARG A 138 -29.77 -20.52 38.48
C ARG A 138 -28.27 -20.40 38.27
N VAL A 139 -27.67 -19.43 38.94
CA VAL A 139 -26.23 -19.20 38.93
C VAL A 139 -25.73 -18.89 40.34
N ARG A 140 -24.55 -19.41 40.67
CA ARG A 140 -23.78 -19.05 41.85
C ARG A 140 -22.80 -17.94 41.50
N VAL A 141 -22.93 -16.79 42.12
CA VAL A 141 -21.94 -15.71 42.08
C VAL A 141 -20.87 -16.00 43.11
N LEU A 142 -19.60 -16.08 42.70
CA LEU A 142 -18.49 -16.51 43.54
C LEU A 142 -17.76 -15.35 44.22
N THR A 143 -17.88 -14.14 43.67
CA THR A 143 -17.13 -12.96 44.12
C THR A 143 -18.04 -11.79 44.45
N ARG A 144 -17.56 -10.91 45.34
CA ARG A 144 -18.21 -9.62 45.63
C ARG A 144 -17.68 -8.58 44.66
N VAL A 145 -18.58 -7.81 44.05
CA VAL A 145 -18.24 -6.66 43.20
C VAL A 145 -18.75 -5.36 43.81
N SER A 146 -18.25 -4.23 43.33
CA SER A 146 -18.71 -2.90 43.72
C SER A 146 -19.67 -2.32 42.70
N LYS A 147 -20.48 -1.35 43.10
CA LYS A 147 -21.37 -0.62 42.19
C LYS A 147 -20.56 0.01 41.04
N GLY A 148 -21.05 -0.18 39.82
CA GLY A 148 -20.43 0.27 38.56
C GLY A 148 -19.40 -0.71 37.99
N HIS A 149 -19.10 -1.82 38.67
CA HIS A 149 -18.10 -2.78 38.18
C HIS A 149 -18.54 -3.41 36.85
N ASP A 150 -17.62 -3.43 35.88
CA ASP A 150 -17.83 -3.94 34.51
C ASP A 150 -19.04 -3.34 33.77
N ILE A 151 -19.42 -2.10 34.11
CA ILE A 151 -20.43 -1.31 33.40
C ILE A 151 -19.76 -0.11 32.74
N ARG A 152 -19.94 0.05 31.44
CA ARG A 152 -19.70 1.30 30.71
C ARG A 152 -20.94 2.18 30.83
N PRO A 153 -20.91 3.30 31.58
CA PRO A 153 -22.02 4.24 31.63
C PRO A 153 -22.26 4.89 30.27
N VAL A 154 -23.41 5.56 30.12
CA VAL A 154 -23.74 6.32 28.92
C VAL A 154 -22.66 7.37 28.64
N GLY A 155 -22.16 7.40 27.41
CA GLY A 155 -21.15 8.36 26.98
C GLY A 155 -19.74 8.11 27.49
N TYR A 156 -19.45 6.92 28.01
CA TYR A 156 -18.13 6.55 28.54
C TYR A 156 -16.99 6.71 27.53
N ASP A 157 -17.22 6.35 26.26
CA ASP A 157 -16.23 6.45 25.20
C ASP A 157 -16.32 7.77 24.43
N ILE A 158 -17.55 8.25 24.17
CA ILE A 158 -17.82 9.51 23.49
C ILE A 158 -19.01 10.18 24.17
N GLU A 159 -18.81 11.36 24.73
CA GLU A 159 -19.90 12.17 25.26
C GLU A 159 -20.72 12.80 24.13
N LYS A 160 -22.03 12.98 24.34
CA LYS A 160 -22.87 13.73 23.41
C LYS A 160 -22.36 15.17 23.26
N GLY A 161 -22.20 15.63 22.04
CA GLY A 161 -21.66 16.95 21.70
C GLY A 161 -20.13 17.04 21.79
N ALA A 162 -19.43 15.96 22.09
CA ALA A 162 -17.97 15.95 22.09
C ALA A 162 -17.42 16.15 20.66
N LEU A 163 -16.37 16.97 20.54
CA LEU A 163 -15.60 17.12 19.31
C LEU A 163 -14.81 15.85 19.03
N VAL A 164 -15.24 15.06 18.04
CA VAL A 164 -14.67 13.75 17.70
C VAL A 164 -13.51 13.90 16.73
N LEU A 165 -13.68 14.71 15.69
CA LEU A 165 -12.65 14.99 14.68
C LEU A 165 -12.56 16.48 14.40
N ARG A 166 -11.34 16.99 14.22
CA ARG A 166 -11.07 18.40 13.97
C ARG A 166 -10.79 18.68 12.50
N SER A 167 -11.20 19.85 12.04
CA SER A 167 -10.79 20.36 10.73
C SER A 167 -9.25 20.40 10.64
N GLY A 168 -8.73 19.91 9.51
CA GLY A 168 -7.30 19.76 9.27
C GLY A 168 -6.75 18.37 9.60
N GLU A 169 -7.54 17.48 10.20
CA GLU A 169 -7.14 16.09 10.45
C GLU A 169 -7.23 15.25 9.17
N ARG A 170 -6.25 14.36 9.00
CA ARG A 170 -6.23 13.39 7.91
C ARG A 170 -7.07 12.18 8.28
N ILE A 171 -7.99 11.80 7.41
CA ILE A 171 -8.90 10.69 7.63
C ILE A 171 -8.18 9.37 7.32
N GLY A 172 -7.84 8.60 8.34
CA GLY A 172 -7.36 7.22 8.26
C GLY A 172 -8.45 6.20 8.60
N ALA A 173 -8.06 4.94 8.84
CA ALA A 173 -9.01 3.87 9.13
C ALA A 173 -9.76 4.08 10.45
N ALA A 174 -9.08 4.59 11.48
CA ALA A 174 -9.69 4.89 12.78
C ALA A 174 -10.71 6.03 12.65
N GLU A 175 -10.36 7.08 11.91
CA GLU A 175 -11.23 8.23 11.68
C GLU A 175 -12.47 7.85 10.87
N ILE A 176 -12.35 6.96 9.88
CA ILE A 176 -13.51 6.37 9.18
C ILE A 176 -14.42 5.61 10.14
N GLY A 177 -13.84 4.82 11.06
CA GLY A 177 -14.59 4.13 12.10
C GLY A 177 -15.36 5.10 12.98
N LEU A 178 -14.70 6.14 13.47
CA LEU A 178 -15.32 7.18 14.30
C LEU A 178 -16.45 7.91 13.57
N LEU A 179 -16.25 8.30 12.30
CA LEU A 179 -17.29 8.91 11.47
C LEU A 179 -18.53 8.02 11.36
N ALA A 180 -18.34 6.72 11.10
CA ALA A 180 -19.43 5.76 11.06
C ALA A 180 -20.12 5.60 12.42
N THR A 181 -19.35 5.55 13.51
CA THR A 181 -19.85 5.46 14.89
C THR A 181 -20.79 6.62 15.24
N ILE A 182 -20.51 7.83 14.76
CA ILE A 182 -21.36 9.00 14.98
C ILE A 182 -22.38 9.24 13.86
N GLY A 183 -22.59 8.27 12.96
CA GLY A 183 -23.62 8.33 11.93
C GLY A 183 -23.33 9.25 10.74
N ILE A 184 -22.07 9.68 10.55
CA ILE A 184 -21.68 10.56 9.44
C ILE A 184 -21.27 9.73 8.22
N VAL A 185 -22.11 9.79 7.18
CA VAL A 185 -21.90 9.06 5.92
C VAL A 185 -21.50 9.96 4.73
N MET A 186 -21.61 11.28 4.89
CA MET A 186 -21.17 12.29 3.94
C MET A 186 -20.22 13.26 4.67
N VAL A 187 -19.00 13.39 4.18
CA VAL A 187 -17.91 14.08 4.90
C VAL A 187 -17.45 15.28 4.07
N LYS A 188 -17.37 16.46 4.69
CA LYS A 188 -16.83 17.66 4.05
C LYS A 188 -15.31 17.68 4.18
N VAL A 189 -14.61 17.60 3.06
CA VAL A 189 -13.15 17.39 2.98
C VAL A 189 -12.51 18.31 1.94
N TYR A 190 -11.21 18.56 2.07
CA TYR A 190 -10.43 19.19 1.01
C TYR A 190 -10.14 18.18 -0.10
N PRO A 191 -10.48 18.47 -1.37
CA PRO A 191 -10.18 17.59 -2.48
C PRO A 191 -8.68 17.57 -2.78
N ARG A 192 -8.23 16.57 -3.52
CA ARG A 192 -6.87 16.55 -4.07
C ARG A 192 -6.80 17.35 -5.37
N PRO A 193 -5.67 18.00 -5.65
CA PRO A 193 -5.50 18.74 -6.89
C PRO A 193 -5.50 17.82 -8.12
N THR A 194 -5.93 18.39 -9.24
CA THR A 194 -5.71 17.83 -10.58
C THR A 194 -4.37 18.30 -11.12
N ILE A 195 -3.54 17.36 -11.56
CA ILE A 195 -2.17 17.59 -12.00
C ILE A 195 -2.05 17.27 -13.48
N ALA A 196 -1.67 18.24 -14.30
CA ALA A 196 -1.31 18.04 -15.69
C ALA A 196 0.21 17.87 -15.82
N VAL A 197 0.66 16.91 -16.64
CA VAL A 197 2.08 16.58 -16.81
C VAL A 197 2.45 16.60 -18.29
N LEU A 198 3.56 17.27 -18.61
CA LEU A 198 4.17 17.25 -19.94
C LEU A 198 5.69 17.13 -19.86
N SER A 199 6.30 16.65 -20.95
CA SER A 199 7.75 16.77 -21.19
C SER A 199 8.00 17.62 -22.42
N THR A 200 9.17 18.27 -22.48
CA THR A 200 9.62 19.06 -23.63
C THR A 200 11.00 18.59 -24.06
N GLY A 201 11.23 18.53 -25.36
CA GLY A 201 12.52 18.18 -25.92
C GLY A 201 12.41 17.50 -27.29
N ASP A 202 13.08 18.05 -28.29
CA ASP A 202 13.13 17.45 -29.64
C ASP A 202 13.81 16.08 -29.66
N GLU A 203 14.64 15.77 -28.66
CA GLU A 203 15.28 14.46 -28.48
C GLU A 203 14.33 13.36 -27.98
N LEU A 204 13.16 13.76 -27.44
CA LEU A 204 12.27 12.83 -26.76
C LEU A 204 11.42 12.01 -27.73
N VAL A 205 11.34 10.72 -27.45
CA VAL A 205 10.37 9.79 -28.06
C VAL A 205 9.53 9.10 -26.99
N ASP A 206 8.39 8.56 -27.38
CA ASP A 206 7.50 7.86 -26.45
C ASP A 206 8.20 6.63 -25.82
N PRO A 207 7.94 6.30 -24.55
CA PRO A 207 8.47 5.09 -23.92
C PRO A 207 8.20 3.80 -24.70
N SER A 208 7.12 3.72 -25.47
CA SER A 208 6.79 2.56 -26.29
C SER A 208 7.67 2.43 -27.55
N SER A 209 8.47 3.43 -27.90
CA SER A 209 9.34 3.38 -29.08
C SER A 209 10.37 2.26 -28.94
N TYR A 210 10.31 1.28 -29.85
CA TYR A 210 11.18 0.10 -29.80
C TYR A 210 12.64 0.43 -30.20
N PHE A 211 12.83 1.17 -31.29
CA PHE A 211 14.15 1.63 -31.74
C PHE A 211 14.34 3.12 -31.46
N LEU A 212 15.57 3.52 -31.13
CA LEU A 212 15.96 4.93 -30.99
C LEU A 212 16.71 5.38 -32.24
N GLY A 213 16.29 6.51 -32.80
CA GLY A 213 17.05 7.23 -33.82
C GLY A 213 18.28 7.93 -33.24
N GLN A 214 19.09 8.51 -34.12
CA GLN A 214 20.24 9.30 -33.70
C GLN A 214 19.80 10.50 -32.85
N GLY A 215 20.43 10.67 -31.69
CA GLY A 215 20.14 11.78 -30.78
C GLY A 215 18.80 11.65 -30.04
N GLN A 216 18.13 10.49 -30.09
CA GLN A 216 16.86 10.28 -29.39
C GLN A 216 17.01 9.53 -28.07
N ILE A 217 16.18 9.89 -27.09
CA ILE A 217 16.02 9.18 -25.82
C ILE A 217 14.54 9.04 -25.49
N ARG A 218 14.18 8.00 -24.73
CA ARG A 218 12.79 7.80 -24.29
C ARG A 218 12.43 8.77 -23.18
N ASP A 219 11.20 9.29 -23.22
CA ASP A 219 10.66 10.16 -22.19
C ASP A 219 10.36 9.41 -20.89
N SER A 220 11.37 9.31 -20.03
CA SER A 220 11.23 8.70 -18.70
C SER A 220 10.60 9.64 -17.67
N ASN A 221 10.75 10.96 -17.83
CA ASN A 221 10.35 11.92 -16.81
C ASN A 221 8.83 12.05 -16.72
N ARG A 222 8.13 12.09 -17.86
CA ARG A 222 6.67 12.16 -17.88
C ARG A 222 6.06 10.96 -17.18
N ALA A 223 6.47 9.74 -17.57
CA ALA A 223 6.01 8.51 -16.92
C ALA A 223 6.31 8.51 -15.41
N MET A 224 7.50 8.98 -15.02
CA MET A 224 7.91 9.07 -13.62
C MET A 224 7.07 10.10 -12.82
N LEU A 225 6.81 11.29 -13.38
CA LEU A 225 6.00 12.32 -12.74
C LEU A 225 4.53 11.92 -12.66
N LEU A 226 3.99 11.28 -13.69
CA LEU A 226 2.63 10.71 -13.67
C LEU A 226 2.48 9.71 -12.51
N ALA A 227 3.46 8.80 -12.37
CA ALA A 227 3.47 7.83 -11.27
C ALA A 227 3.62 8.51 -9.89
N ALA A 228 4.54 9.47 -9.76
CA ALA A 228 4.78 10.18 -8.50
C ALA A 228 3.56 11.01 -8.06
N ALA A 229 2.87 11.66 -9.01
CA ALA A 229 1.62 12.37 -8.78
C ALA A 229 0.47 11.41 -8.38
N ALA A 230 0.39 10.24 -9.02
CA ALA A 230 -0.59 9.21 -8.66
C ALA A 230 -0.32 8.61 -7.27
N GLN A 231 0.94 8.51 -6.82
CA GLN A 231 1.30 8.13 -5.44
C GLN A 231 0.89 9.20 -4.41
N GLN A 232 0.89 10.48 -4.80
CA GLN A 232 0.22 11.54 -4.03
C GLN A 232 -1.30 11.53 -4.23
N GLN A 233 -1.81 10.47 -4.89
CA GLN A 233 -3.22 10.10 -4.84
C GLN A 233 -4.11 11.13 -5.57
N CYS A 234 -3.50 11.96 -6.41
CA CYS A 234 -4.09 13.04 -7.20
C CYS A 234 -4.68 12.54 -8.52
N LYS A 235 -5.62 13.31 -9.09
CA LYS A 235 -6.07 13.09 -10.47
C LYS A 235 -4.97 13.58 -11.41
N VAL A 236 -4.54 12.74 -12.34
CA VAL A 236 -3.42 13.08 -13.24
C VAL A 236 -3.89 13.12 -14.69
N CYS A 237 -3.42 14.10 -15.44
CA CYS A 237 -3.67 14.28 -16.87
C CYS A 237 -2.35 14.28 -17.63
N ASP A 238 -2.17 13.31 -18.52
CA ASP A 238 -1.01 13.20 -19.40
C ASP A 238 -1.22 14.07 -20.64
N LEU A 239 -0.39 15.10 -20.82
CA LEU A 239 -0.42 15.99 -21.98
C LEU A 239 0.56 15.55 -23.08
N GLY A 240 1.40 14.54 -22.81
CA GLY A 240 2.38 14.02 -23.77
C GLY A 240 3.67 14.83 -23.85
N ILE A 241 4.32 14.74 -25.01
CA ILE A 241 5.58 15.39 -25.34
C ILE A 241 5.28 16.62 -26.19
N ALA A 242 5.72 17.79 -25.74
CA ALA A 242 5.73 19.01 -26.54
C ALA A 242 7.04 19.12 -27.33
N ARG A 243 6.98 19.56 -28.59
CA ARG A 243 8.18 19.97 -29.33
C ARG A 243 8.76 21.25 -28.73
N ASP A 244 10.03 21.52 -29.02
CA ASP A 244 10.67 22.77 -28.62
C ASP A 244 10.26 23.92 -29.56
N GLU A 245 8.95 24.13 -29.67
CA GLU A 245 8.30 25.17 -30.46
C GLU A 245 7.29 25.93 -29.58
N GLN A 246 7.24 27.25 -29.73
CA GLN A 246 6.41 28.10 -28.89
C GLN A 246 4.92 27.77 -29.02
N GLU A 247 4.45 27.50 -30.23
CA GLU A 247 3.03 27.19 -30.50
C GLU A 247 2.61 25.87 -29.84
N ASP A 248 3.43 24.84 -29.91
CA ASP A 248 3.17 23.55 -29.26
C ASP A 248 3.07 23.68 -27.74
N LEU A 249 3.96 24.45 -27.13
CA LEU A 249 3.93 24.70 -25.68
C LEU A 249 2.73 25.55 -25.25
N GLU A 250 2.35 26.57 -26.03
CA GLU A 250 1.13 27.35 -25.80
C GLU A 250 -0.12 26.45 -25.88
N ASN A 251 -0.19 25.57 -26.89
CA ASN A 251 -1.28 24.60 -27.05
C ASN A 251 -1.37 23.60 -25.88
N MET A 252 -0.24 23.09 -25.39
CA MET A 252 -0.24 22.19 -24.22
C MET A 252 -0.65 22.91 -22.94
N LEU A 253 -0.26 24.16 -22.77
CA LEU A 253 -0.73 24.97 -21.65
C LEU A 253 -2.25 25.19 -21.71
N ASP A 254 -2.79 25.51 -22.88
CA ASP A 254 -4.23 25.69 -23.04
C ASP A 254 -5.01 24.38 -22.76
N LYS A 255 -4.44 23.23 -23.12
CA LYS A 255 -4.96 21.91 -22.71
C LYS A 255 -4.93 21.70 -21.20
N ALA A 256 -3.85 22.09 -20.52
CA ALA A 256 -3.77 22.01 -19.06
C ALA A 256 -4.88 22.84 -18.38
N ILE A 257 -5.12 24.04 -18.91
CA ILE A 257 -6.16 24.94 -18.42
C ILE A 257 -7.56 24.34 -18.65
N SER A 258 -7.80 23.76 -19.83
CA SER A 258 -9.11 23.22 -20.22
C SER A 258 -9.51 21.98 -19.42
N VAL A 259 -8.56 21.12 -19.04
CA VAL A 259 -8.84 19.97 -18.14
C VAL A 259 -9.03 20.37 -16.67
N GLY A 260 -8.92 21.67 -16.36
CA GLY A 260 -9.15 22.20 -15.01
C GLY A 260 -7.98 22.01 -14.04
N ALA A 261 -6.76 21.81 -14.55
CA ALA A 261 -5.60 21.53 -13.70
C ALA A 261 -5.38 22.61 -12.63
N ASP A 262 -4.98 22.16 -11.43
CA ASP A 262 -4.52 22.99 -10.32
C ASP A 262 -3.00 23.17 -10.37
N ILE A 263 -2.30 22.14 -10.87
CA ILE A 263 -0.86 22.12 -11.03
C ILE A 263 -0.49 21.65 -12.44
N LEU A 264 0.43 22.37 -13.08
CA LEU A 264 1.14 21.97 -14.28
C LEU A 264 2.58 21.56 -13.90
N LEU A 265 2.96 20.34 -14.24
CA LEU A 265 4.34 19.85 -14.13
C LEU A 265 4.93 19.72 -15.54
N SER A 266 6.02 20.43 -15.80
CA SER A 266 6.81 20.23 -17.01
C SER A 266 8.20 19.67 -16.67
N SER A 267 8.78 18.90 -17.57
CA SER A 267 10.18 18.48 -17.49
C SER A 267 10.91 18.74 -18.80
N GLY A 268 12.13 19.29 -18.72
CA GLY A 268 12.84 19.78 -19.91
C GLY A 268 12.55 21.27 -20.18
N GLY A 269 13.27 21.88 -21.13
CA GLY A 269 12.97 23.24 -21.60
C GLY A 269 13.19 24.39 -20.60
N VAL A 270 13.91 24.15 -19.49
CA VAL A 270 14.09 25.11 -18.38
C VAL A 270 15.56 25.46 -18.07
N SER A 271 16.50 25.08 -18.93
CA SER A 271 17.93 25.29 -18.74
C SER A 271 18.38 26.69 -19.22
N MET A 272 19.52 26.79 -19.91
CA MET A 272 20.05 27.99 -20.55
C MET A 272 20.12 27.86 -22.08
N GLY A 273 19.38 26.90 -22.65
CA GLY A 273 19.30 26.67 -24.09
C GLY A 273 18.56 27.81 -24.79
N ASP A 274 18.92 28.03 -26.05
CA ASP A 274 18.27 28.98 -26.97
C ASP A 274 16.81 28.61 -27.29
N LYS A 275 16.44 27.34 -27.12
CA LYS A 275 15.08 26.82 -27.29
C LYS A 275 14.31 26.54 -25.99
N ASP A 276 14.77 27.06 -24.84
CA ASP A 276 14.09 26.87 -23.55
C ASP A 276 12.86 27.78 -23.39
N PHE A 277 11.80 27.51 -24.15
CA PHE A 277 10.59 28.34 -24.23
C PHE A 277 9.69 28.27 -22.99
N VAL A 278 9.86 27.28 -22.12
CA VAL A 278 9.02 27.11 -20.90
C VAL A 278 9.10 28.36 -20.02
N LYS A 279 10.30 28.92 -19.81
CA LYS A 279 10.48 30.12 -18.97
C LYS A 279 9.73 31.33 -19.51
N HIS A 280 9.86 31.56 -20.82
CA HIS A 280 9.21 32.67 -21.50
C HIS A 280 7.69 32.50 -21.48
N LEU A 281 7.18 31.29 -21.72
CA LEU A 281 5.76 30.98 -21.65
C LEU A 281 5.18 31.26 -20.25
N LEU A 282 5.86 30.82 -19.20
CA LEU A 282 5.44 31.04 -17.81
C LEU A 282 5.43 32.53 -17.44
N GLN A 283 6.43 33.29 -17.91
CA GLN A 283 6.49 34.75 -17.71
C GLN A 283 5.41 35.51 -18.49
N LYS A 284 5.06 35.02 -19.69
CA LYS A 284 4.01 35.63 -20.53
C LYS A 284 2.61 35.39 -19.97
N ARG A 285 2.37 34.22 -19.37
CA ARG A 285 1.02 33.77 -18.94
C ARG A 285 0.78 33.92 -17.43
N GLY A 286 1.75 34.43 -16.68
CA GLY A 286 1.61 34.63 -15.25
C GLY A 286 2.87 35.17 -14.58
N THR A 287 3.07 34.81 -13.31
CA THR A 287 4.16 35.33 -12.48
C THR A 287 5.19 34.23 -12.19
N THR A 288 6.43 34.42 -12.65
CA THR A 288 7.56 33.55 -12.30
C THR A 288 8.24 34.07 -11.04
N TYR A 289 8.33 33.23 -10.01
CA TYR A 289 8.89 33.62 -8.71
C TYR A 289 10.38 33.34 -8.61
N PHE A 290 10.82 32.19 -9.13
CA PHE A 290 12.23 31.81 -9.21
C PHE A 290 12.49 30.82 -10.34
N ASN A 291 13.74 30.73 -10.77
CA ASN A 291 14.19 29.81 -11.83
C ASN A 291 15.55 29.13 -11.53
N ARG A 292 16.11 29.37 -10.34
CA ARG A 292 17.38 28.85 -9.87
C ARG A 292 17.35 28.62 -8.37
N VAL A 293 17.57 27.37 -7.96
CA VAL A 293 17.64 26.97 -6.56
C VAL A 293 19.04 26.48 -6.22
N LEU A 294 19.56 26.89 -5.06
CA LEU A 294 20.87 26.53 -4.53
C LEU A 294 20.81 25.09 -3.98
N MET A 295 20.83 24.12 -4.90
CA MET A 295 20.74 22.71 -4.56
C MET A 295 21.45 21.80 -5.57
N LYS A 296 21.75 20.58 -5.10
CA LYS A 296 22.19 19.47 -5.92
C LYS A 296 21.40 18.20 -5.59
N PRO A 297 20.90 17.46 -6.59
CA PRO A 297 20.66 17.88 -7.98
C PRO A 297 19.52 18.94 -8.04
N GLY A 298 19.19 19.52 -9.21
CA GLY A 298 17.96 20.34 -9.32
C GLY A 298 18.11 21.85 -9.56
N LYS A 299 19.32 22.39 -9.73
CA LYS A 299 19.57 23.84 -9.86
C LYS A 299 18.55 24.63 -10.73
N PRO A 300 18.23 24.23 -11.98
CA PRO A 300 17.37 25.06 -12.85
C PRO A 300 15.87 24.84 -12.64
N LEU A 301 15.44 24.42 -11.45
CA LEU A 301 14.02 24.36 -11.10
C LEU A 301 13.38 25.75 -11.24
N THR A 302 12.26 25.81 -11.95
CA THR A 302 11.44 27.02 -12.12
C THR A 302 10.08 26.85 -11.47
N PHE A 303 9.61 27.89 -10.81
CA PHE A 303 8.26 27.95 -10.24
C PHE A 303 7.55 29.24 -10.65
N ALA A 304 6.30 29.09 -11.09
CA ALA A 304 5.44 30.19 -11.49
C ALA A 304 3.98 29.91 -11.11
N THR A 305 3.17 30.96 -11.11
CA THR A 305 1.71 30.86 -11.11
C THR A 305 1.18 31.36 -12.44
N ILE A 306 0.23 30.65 -13.03
CA ILE A 306 -0.45 31.04 -14.27
C ILE A 306 -1.84 31.53 -13.88
N ASP A 307 -2.16 32.75 -14.30
CA ASP A 307 -3.46 33.35 -14.02
C ASP A 307 -4.47 32.85 -15.05
N ILE A 308 -5.52 32.17 -14.57
CA ILE A 308 -6.60 31.65 -15.41
C ILE A 308 -7.79 32.59 -15.23
N ALA A 309 -8.10 33.33 -16.30
CA ALA A 309 -9.20 34.27 -16.33
C ALA A 309 -10.54 33.58 -15.99
N ALA A 310 -11.41 34.33 -15.33
CA ALA A 310 -12.77 33.89 -15.07
C ALA A 310 -13.52 33.67 -16.40
N THR A 311 -14.37 32.65 -16.42
CA THR A 311 -15.38 32.43 -17.47
C THR A 311 -16.77 32.45 -16.81
N GLU A 312 -17.84 32.45 -17.60
CA GLU A 312 -19.22 32.35 -17.08
C GLU A 312 -19.43 31.13 -16.15
N THR A 313 -18.60 30.09 -16.33
CA THR A 313 -18.71 28.80 -15.63
C THR A 313 -17.60 28.54 -14.60
N ARG A 314 -16.59 29.40 -14.50
CA ARG A 314 -15.43 29.18 -13.63
C ARG A 314 -14.89 30.50 -13.07
N PRO A 315 -14.70 30.62 -11.74
CA PRO A 315 -14.07 31.80 -11.16
C PRO A 315 -12.61 31.92 -11.58
N GLU A 316 -12.04 33.11 -11.41
CA GLU A 316 -10.60 33.32 -11.55
C GLU A 316 -9.85 32.35 -10.63
N LYS A 317 -8.83 31.68 -11.18
CA LYS A 317 -8.04 30.68 -10.47
C LYS A 317 -6.58 30.80 -10.88
N LYS A 318 -5.68 30.58 -9.93
CA LYS A 318 -4.26 30.42 -10.23
C LYS A 318 -3.92 28.94 -10.38
N MET A 319 -3.22 28.59 -11.44
CA MET A 319 -2.62 27.27 -11.61
C MET A 319 -1.14 27.36 -11.25
N LEU A 320 -0.67 26.47 -10.38
CA LEU A 320 0.75 26.37 -10.05
C LEU A 320 1.49 25.72 -11.22
N ALA A 321 2.68 26.21 -11.56
CA ALA A 321 3.50 25.65 -12.62
C ALA A 321 4.91 25.36 -12.14
N PHE A 322 5.33 24.11 -12.22
CA PHE A 322 6.67 23.66 -11.87
C PHE A 322 7.40 23.20 -13.14
N GLY A 323 8.45 23.93 -13.48
CA GLY A 323 9.36 23.60 -14.56
C GLY A 323 10.58 22.85 -14.04
N PHE A 324 10.60 21.53 -14.19
CA PHE A 324 11.67 20.67 -13.70
C PHE A 324 12.82 20.51 -14.70
N PRO A 325 14.07 20.36 -14.22
CA PRO A 325 15.19 20.06 -15.10
C PRO A 325 15.01 18.73 -15.85
N GLY A 326 15.46 18.65 -17.10
CA GLY A 326 15.34 17.43 -17.91
C GLY A 326 16.10 16.21 -17.38
N ASN A 327 17.11 16.40 -16.52
CA ASN A 327 17.82 15.31 -15.86
C ASN A 327 16.88 14.55 -14.89
N PRO A 328 16.68 13.23 -15.03
CA PRO A 328 15.64 12.51 -14.30
C PRO A 328 15.70 12.61 -12.77
N VAL A 329 16.89 12.51 -12.18
CA VAL A 329 17.02 12.63 -10.71
C VAL A 329 16.69 14.05 -10.26
N SER A 330 17.10 15.06 -11.03
CA SER A 330 16.79 16.46 -10.71
C SER A 330 15.28 16.72 -10.74
N CYS A 331 14.59 16.11 -11.71
CA CYS A 331 13.15 16.17 -11.85
C CYS A 331 12.44 15.58 -10.63
N LEU A 332 12.76 14.33 -10.26
CA LEU A 332 12.07 13.67 -9.15
C LEU A 332 12.41 14.28 -7.78
N VAL A 333 13.66 14.70 -7.56
CA VAL A 333 14.04 15.43 -6.35
C VAL A 333 13.30 16.78 -6.26
N GLY A 334 13.21 17.53 -7.35
CA GLY A 334 12.43 18.77 -7.40
C GLY A 334 10.95 18.55 -7.11
N PHE A 335 10.37 17.47 -7.66
CA PHE A 335 8.98 17.09 -7.38
C PHE A 335 8.74 16.86 -5.89
N HIS A 336 9.59 16.06 -5.24
CA HIS A 336 9.44 15.80 -3.80
C HIS A 336 9.62 17.05 -2.94
N LEU A 337 10.62 17.88 -3.24
CA LEU A 337 10.92 19.04 -2.39
C LEU A 337 9.93 20.19 -2.54
N MET A 338 9.25 20.31 -3.68
CA MET A 338 8.46 21.50 -4.01
C MET A 338 7.02 21.15 -4.36
N ALA A 339 6.80 20.23 -5.31
CA ALA A 339 5.46 19.89 -5.74
C ALA A 339 4.69 19.09 -4.67
N VAL A 340 5.32 18.15 -3.95
CA VAL A 340 4.63 17.39 -2.88
C VAL A 340 4.11 18.31 -1.77
N PRO A 341 4.90 19.25 -1.20
CA PRO A 341 4.36 20.23 -0.26
C PRO A 341 3.24 21.10 -0.84
N ALA A 342 3.36 21.54 -2.10
CA ALA A 342 2.30 22.31 -2.75
C ALA A 342 1.00 21.49 -2.89
N ILE A 343 1.10 20.22 -3.30
CA ILE A 343 -0.02 19.28 -3.39
C ILE A 343 -0.71 19.13 -2.04
N ARG A 344 0.07 18.92 -0.97
CA ARG A 344 -0.45 18.78 0.39
C ARG A 344 -1.14 20.05 0.88
N CYS A 345 -0.57 21.22 0.58
CA CYS A 345 -1.16 22.52 0.91
C CYS A 345 -2.50 22.73 0.18
N LEU A 346 -2.56 22.48 -1.14
CA LEU A 346 -3.82 22.49 -1.91
C LEU A 346 -4.86 21.54 -1.32
N ALA A 347 -4.43 20.35 -0.88
CA ALA A 347 -5.28 19.33 -0.26
C ALA A 347 -5.59 19.57 1.23
N GLY A 348 -5.29 20.75 1.77
CA GLY A 348 -5.70 21.15 3.13
C GLY A 348 -4.82 20.63 4.28
N TRP A 349 -3.65 20.06 3.99
CA TRP A 349 -2.76 19.55 5.05
C TRP A 349 -2.27 20.69 5.95
N ARG A 350 -2.39 20.49 7.27
CA ARG A 350 -1.93 21.47 8.25
C ARG A 350 -0.42 21.67 8.25
N ASP A 351 0.34 20.58 8.11
CA ASP A 351 1.78 20.61 7.85
C ASP A 351 2.05 19.93 6.50
N PRO A 352 2.25 20.71 5.42
CA PRO A 352 2.49 20.16 4.10
C PRO A 352 3.93 19.66 3.88
N LYS A 353 4.86 19.95 4.81
CA LYS A 353 6.29 19.66 4.60
C LYS A 353 6.57 18.15 4.59
N LEU A 354 7.69 17.76 3.98
CA LEU A 354 8.15 16.37 4.08
C LEU A 354 8.61 16.06 5.51
N CYS A 355 8.32 14.84 5.96
CA CYS A 355 8.78 14.37 7.26
C CYS A 355 10.31 14.37 7.30
N ARG A 356 10.87 14.92 8.39
CA ARG A 356 12.30 15.00 8.65
C ARG A 356 12.66 14.03 9.76
N ILE A 357 13.66 13.19 9.52
CA ILE A 357 14.24 12.28 10.50
C ILE A 357 15.75 12.50 10.60
N GLN A 358 16.34 12.05 11.69
CA GLN A 358 17.79 11.90 11.79
C GLN A 358 18.18 10.48 11.42
N ALA A 359 19.25 10.33 10.65
CA ALA A 359 19.81 9.04 10.30
C ALA A 359 21.34 9.07 10.41
N CYS A 360 21.91 7.97 10.88
CA CYS A 360 23.35 7.74 10.93
C CYS A 360 23.84 7.20 9.59
N ILE A 361 24.80 7.86 8.94
CA ILE A 361 25.33 7.37 7.65
C ILE A 361 26.24 6.16 7.86
N SER A 362 26.01 5.08 7.11
CA SER A 362 26.77 3.82 7.23
C SER A 362 28.14 3.87 6.55
N GLU A 363 28.36 4.84 5.67
CA GLU A 363 29.55 5.00 4.85
C GLU A 363 29.96 6.48 4.75
N PRO A 364 31.24 6.79 4.47
CA PRO A 364 31.67 8.17 4.31
C PRO A 364 31.08 8.81 3.04
N ILE A 365 30.64 10.06 3.15
CA ILE A 365 30.05 10.82 2.03
C ILE A 365 30.87 12.08 1.75
N ILE A 366 31.25 12.26 0.49
CA ILE A 366 31.97 13.45 0.01
C ILE A 366 30.95 14.56 -0.25
N LEU A 367 31.12 15.71 0.40
CA LEU A 367 30.24 16.86 0.22
C LEU A 367 30.49 17.55 -1.13
N ASP A 368 29.44 18.20 -1.66
CA ASP A 368 29.59 19.10 -2.79
C ASP A 368 30.16 20.45 -2.31
N PRO A 369 31.20 20.98 -2.98
CA PRO A 369 31.92 22.17 -2.53
C PRO A 369 31.06 23.44 -2.52
N LEU A 370 30.01 23.50 -3.33
CA LEU A 370 29.30 24.73 -3.63
C LEU A 370 27.82 24.71 -3.24
N ARG A 371 27.18 23.54 -3.21
CA ARG A 371 25.73 23.44 -3.06
C ARG A 371 25.33 22.38 -2.05
N PRO A 372 24.32 22.65 -1.21
CA PRO A 372 23.67 21.60 -0.42
C PRO A 372 23.21 20.46 -1.33
N GLU A 373 23.43 19.23 -0.88
CA GLU A 373 23.08 18.02 -1.64
C GLU A 373 21.91 17.28 -1.00
N PHE A 374 20.92 16.94 -1.83
CA PHE A 374 19.83 16.01 -1.52
C PHE A 374 20.25 14.63 -2.02
N HIS A 375 21.00 13.95 -1.15
CA HIS A 375 21.68 12.70 -1.44
C HIS A 375 20.71 11.54 -1.28
N ARG A 376 20.54 10.71 -2.32
CA ARG A 376 19.59 9.60 -2.27
C ARG A 376 20.16 8.48 -1.44
N ALA A 377 19.40 8.06 -0.44
CA ALA A 377 19.77 6.97 0.44
C ALA A 377 18.58 6.04 0.71
N THR A 378 18.92 4.82 1.11
CA THR A 378 17.98 3.89 1.74
C THR A 378 18.20 3.97 3.23
N VAL A 379 17.13 4.19 3.99
CA VAL A 379 17.13 4.16 5.45
C VAL A 379 16.42 2.92 5.97
N TRP A 380 16.84 2.44 7.14
CA TRP A 380 16.16 1.41 7.93
C TRP A 380 16.46 1.60 9.41
N TRP A 381 15.71 0.94 10.28
CA TRP A 381 15.90 1.01 11.72
C TRP A 381 16.84 -0.09 12.22
N GLU A 382 17.83 0.26 13.05
CA GLU A 382 18.68 -0.71 13.77
C GLU A 382 18.59 -0.48 15.29
N GLN A 383 18.80 -1.55 16.08
CA GLN A 383 18.88 -1.46 17.55
C GLN A 383 20.18 -0.78 18.03
N ASP A 384 21.21 -0.77 17.19
CA ASP A 384 22.40 0.04 17.35
C ASP A 384 22.69 0.68 16.00
N ASN A 385 22.51 2.00 15.89
CA ASN A 385 22.77 2.75 14.67
C ASN A 385 24.27 3.06 14.44
N GLY A 386 25.16 2.47 15.24
CA GLY A 386 26.60 2.75 15.26
C GLY A 386 27.03 3.72 16.35
N SER A 387 26.09 4.29 17.12
CA SER A 387 26.37 5.14 18.29
C SER A 387 26.17 4.44 19.64
N GLY A 388 25.86 3.13 19.64
CA GLY A 388 25.46 2.39 20.83
C GLY A 388 23.99 2.62 21.23
N ASN A 389 23.19 3.26 20.36
CA ASN A 389 21.78 3.57 20.59
C ASN A 389 20.93 3.15 19.38
N PRO A 390 19.64 2.80 19.59
CA PRO A 390 18.74 2.49 18.49
C PRO A 390 18.46 3.72 17.64
N GLY A 391 18.31 3.54 16.34
CA GLY A 391 18.01 4.62 15.43
C GLY A 391 18.06 4.24 13.96
N PHE A 392 17.75 5.22 13.11
CA PHE A 392 17.84 5.06 11.66
C PHE A 392 19.29 5.04 11.19
N VAL A 393 19.60 4.09 10.30
CA VAL A 393 20.86 4.00 9.56
C VAL A 393 20.56 4.26 8.09
N ALA A 394 21.38 5.06 7.42
CA ALA A 394 21.24 5.41 6.01
C ALA A 394 22.45 4.96 5.19
N GLU A 395 22.19 4.35 4.05
CA GLU A 395 23.19 3.93 3.06
C GLU A 395 22.96 4.64 1.73
N SER A 396 24.04 5.10 1.09
CA SER A 396 23.96 5.74 -0.21
C SER A 396 23.45 4.76 -1.26
N THR A 397 22.67 5.27 -2.21
CA THR A 397 22.36 4.55 -3.46
C THR A 397 23.52 4.52 -4.47
N GLY A 398 24.73 4.86 -4.01
CA GLY A 398 25.96 4.89 -4.78
C GLY A 398 26.11 6.18 -5.60
N ARG A 399 26.44 6.06 -6.89
CA ARG A 399 26.78 7.22 -7.74
C ARG A 399 25.61 8.20 -7.91
N GLN A 400 25.79 9.42 -7.42
CA GLN A 400 24.74 10.45 -7.29
C GLN A 400 24.57 11.40 -8.50
N VAL A 401 25.06 11.05 -9.69
CA VAL A 401 24.95 11.94 -10.87
C VAL A 401 23.48 12.17 -11.25
N SER A 402 23.13 13.41 -11.62
CA SER A 402 21.74 13.85 -11.85
C SER A 402 21.02 13.16 -13.01
N SER A 403 21.75 12.65 -14.00
CA SER A 403 21.19 11.87 -15.11
C SER A 403 20.97 10.40 -14.76
N ARG A 404 21.56 9.90 -13.67
CA ARG A 404 21.53 8.48 -13.28
C ARG A 404 20.30 8.19 -12.43
N LEU A 405 19.17 7.92 -13.09
CA LEU A 405 17.90 7.56 -12.42
C LEU A 405 18.03 6.34 -11.49
N LEU A 406 18.99 5.43 -11.75
CA LEU A 406 19.29 4.31 -10.85
C LEU A 406 19.63 4.72 -9.40
N SER A 407 20.03 5.97 -9.16
CA SER A 407 20.21 6.47 -7.78
C SER A 407 18.90 6.75 -7.04
N MET A 408 17.76 6.83 -7.73
CA MET A 408 16.44 6.90 -7.09
C MET A 408 15.87 5.52 -6.78
N LYS A 409 16.41 4.45 -7.39
CA LYS A 409 15.94 3.08 -7.15
C LYS A 409 16.17 2.73 -5.68
N SER A 410 15.10 2.32 -4.99
CA SER A 410 15.08 1.99 -3.55
C SER A 410 15.37 3.15 -2.60
N ALA A 411 15.61 4.37 -3.11
CA ALA A 411 15.76 5.54 -2.26
C ALA A 411 14.43 5.85 -1.57
N ASN A 412 14.40 5.81 -0.25
CA ASN A 412 13.23 6.13 0.58
C ASN A 412 13.43 7.44 1.34
N VAL A 413 14.66 7.98 1.34
CA VAL A 413 14.99 9.29 1.89
C VAL A 413 15.92 10.10 0.99
N LEU A 414 15.92 11.42 1.20
CA LEU A 414 16.94 12.35 0.72
C LEU A 414 17.72 12.88 1.93
N LEU A 415 18.98 12.49 2.10
CA LEU A 415 19.85 13.10 3.11
C LEU A 415 20.08 14.56 2.72
N THR A 416 19.94 15.47 3.68
CA THR A 416 20.16 16.90 3.48
C THR A 416 21.56 17.24 3.93
N LEU A 417 22.50 17.20 2.99
CA LEU A 417 23.92 17.42 3.24
C LEU A 417 24.29 18.88 2.98
N PRO A 418 25.08 19.52 3.85
CA PRO A 418 25.52 20.89 3.61
C PRO A 418 26.53 20.97 2.46
N ALA A 419 26.74 22.17 1.92
CA ALA A 419 27.88 22.42 1.05
C ALA A 419 29.19 22.41 1.84
N GLY A 420 30.27 21.90 1.26
CA GLY A 420 31.59 21.91 1.88
C GLY A 420 32.64 21.09 1.14
N ASN A 421 33.90 21.28 1.51
CA ASN A 421 35.05 20.56 0.94
C ASN A 421 35.49 19.37 1.83
N THR A 422 34.61 18.86 2.68
CA THR A 422 34.93 17.82 3.66
C THR A 422 34.26 16.50 3.29
N ILE A 423 34.77 15.42 3.90
CA ILE A 423 34.15 14.09 3.86
C ILE A 423 33.44 13.91 5.21
N LEU A 424 32.14 13.64 5.18
CA LEU A 424 31.42 13.20 6.37
C LEU A 424 31.80 11.75 6.66
N PRO A 425 32.36 11.41 7.83
CA PRO A 425 32.71 10.03 8.15
C PRO A 425 31.47 9.17 8.41
N ALA A 426 31.59 7.85 8.18
CA ALA A 426 30.60 6.88 8.64
C ALA A 426 30.35 7.06 10.16
N GLY A 427 29.11 6.91 10.60
CA GLY A 427 28.70 7.21 11.97
C GLY A 427 28.15 8.63 12.16
N THR A 428 28.29 9.52 11.17
CA THR A 428 27.77 10.90 11.29
C THR A 428 26.24 10.92 11.21
N ILE A 429 25.61 11.61 12.15
CA ILE A 429 24.16 11.83 12.12
C ILE A 429 23.86 13.00 11.20
N VAL A 430 22.97 12.78 10.24
CA VAL A 430 22.49 13.79 9.29
C VAL A 430 20.97 13.83 9.28
N TRP A 431 20.42 14.97 8.84
CA TRP A 431 18.99 15.09 8.56
C TRP A 431 18.65 14.38 7.24
N ALA A 432 17.47 13.76 7.19
CA ALA A 432 16.95 13.06 6.03
C ALA A 432 15.46 13.39 5.84
N LEU A 433 15.08 13.69 4.61
CA LEU A 433 13.69 13.91 4.19
C LEU A 433 13.11 12.59 3.70
N VAL A 434 12.01 12.16 4.31
CA VAL A 434 11.30 10.95 3.92
C VAL A 434 10.50 11.19 2.65
N ILE A 435 10.75 10.38 1.61
CA ILE A 435 10.12 10.51 0.28
C ILE A 435 9.26 9.30 -0.13
N SER A 436 9.28 8.22 0.65
CA SER A 436 8.38 7.07 0.48
C SER A 436 7.79 6.63 1.82
N ASP A 437 6.79 5.76 1.80
CA ASP A 437 6.25 5.18 3.03
C ASP A 437 7.33 4.34 3.73
N ILE A 438 7.56 4.63 5.01
CA ILE A 438 8.54 3.95 5.86
C ILE A 438 7.87 2.93 6.78
N SER A 439 6.53 2.91 6.87
CA SER A 439 5.78 1.93 7.64
C SER A 439 5.90 0.51 7.05
N SER A 440 6.17 0.40 5.75
CA SER A 440 6.41 -0.85 5.04
C SER A 440 7.89 -1.26 4.98
N MET A 441 8.77 -0.67 5.79
CA MET A 441 10.18 -1.04 5.81
C MET A 441 10.36 -2.44 6.40
N ASN A 442 10.89 -3.37 5.60
CA ASN A 442 11.41 -4.62 6.12
C ASN A 442 12.61 -4.32 7.02
N ALA A 443 12.66 -4.94 8.21
CA ALA A 443 13.86 -4.99 9.03
C ALA A 443 14.96 -5.71 8.23
N PHE A 444 15.84 -4.96 7.60
CA PHE A 444 16.94 -5.51 6.81
C PHE A 444 17.91 -6.21 7.77
N GLN A 445 17.87 -7.54 7.84
CA GLN A 445 18.91 -8.32 8.51
C GLN A 445 20.15 -8.31 7.62
N LYS A 446 21.23 -7.64 8.06
CA LYS A 446 22.57 -7.75 7.47
C LYS A 446 23.03 -9.22 7.51
N SER A 447 22.83 -9.98 6.44
CA SER A 447 23.63 -11.16 6.15
C SER A 447 24.84 -10.72 5.31
N VAL A 448 25.91 -10.27 5.96
CA VAL A 448 27.21 -10.13 5.30
C VAL A 448 28.25 -10.89 6.12
N SER A 449 28.60 -12.07 5.62
CA SER A 449 29.82 -12.79 5.91
C SER A 449 31.01 -11.86 5.64
N ARG A 450 31.63 -11.35 6.72
CA ARG A 450 32.95 -10.72 6.66
C ARG A 450 34.00 -11.82 6.53
N GLU A 451 34.34 -12.24 5.31
CA GLU A 451 35.60 -12.95 5.11
C GLU A 451 36.75 -11.94 5.05
N HIS A 452 37.60 -12.03 6.06
CA HIS A 452 38.90 -11.35 6.12
C HIS A 452 39.83 -11.97 5.08
N HIS A 453 40.30 -11.17 4.12
CA HIS A 453 41.50 -11.49 3.36
C HIS A 453 42.72 -10.87 4.04
N PRO A 454 43.67 -11.65 4.56
CA PRO A 454 45.04 -11.19 4.69
C PRO A 454 45.79 -11.46 3.37
N SER A 455 46.56 -10.46 2.98
CA SER A 455 47.50 -10.45 1.86
C SER A 455 48.64 -11.47 2.04
N SER A 456 48.97 -12.23 0.99
CA SER A 456 50.36 -12.51 0.61
C SER A 456 50.47 -13.18 -0.76
N VAL A 457 51.36 -12.62 -1.57
CA VAL A 457 51.83 -13.06 -2.88
C VAL A 457 52.62 -14.37 -2.78
N GLN A 458 52.39 -15.34 -3.69
CA GLN A 458 53.46 -16.11 -4.35
C GLN A 458 52.95 -16.95 -5.54
N ARG A 459 53.75 -16.93 -6.61
CA ARG A 459 53.62 -17.70 -7.86
C ARG A 459 53.98 -19.17 -7.64
N ALA A 460 53.33 -20.11 -8.35
CA ALA A 460 54.00 -21.13 -9.19
C ALA A 460 53.01 -22.11 -9.86
N SER A 461 53.46 -22.60 -11.00
CA SER A 461 52.94 -23.54 -11.99
C SER A 461 52.59 -24.96 -11.53
N GLY A 462 51.69 -25.64 -12.27
CA GLY A 462 51.67 -27.10 -12.38
C GLY A 462 50.37 -27.70 -12.91
N LYS A 463 50.39 -28.30 -14.11
CA LYS A 463 49.36 -29.21 -14.63
C LYS A 463 49.52 -30.60 -13.96
N CYS A 464 48.44 -31.28 -13.61
CA CYS A 464 48.25 -32.73 -13.84
C CYS A 464 46.80 -33.19 -13.54
N GLU A 465 46.25 -34.02 -14.42
CA GLU A 465 45.01 -34.80 -14.27
C GLU A 465 45.25 -35.96 -13.27
N THR A 466 44.32 -36.49 -12.48
CA THR A 466 43.24 -37.42 -12.87
C THR A 466 42.46 -37.90 -11.62
N ILE A 467 41.14 -38.08 -11.80
CA ILE A 467 40.25 -39.15 -11.27
C ILE A 467 39.98 -39.28 -9.74
N GLY A 468 38.69 -39.26 -9.38
CA GLY A 468 38.12 -40.32 -8.51
C GLY A 468 37.41 -39.92 -7.20
N ASN A 469 36.16 -39.46 -7.31
CA ASN A 469 35.02 -39.65 -6.38
C ASN A 469 35.19 -39.62 -4.85
N SER A 470 34.48 -38.68 -4.21
CA SER A 470 33.47 -39.01 -3.19
C SER A 470 32.54 -37.84 -2.86
N SER A 471 31.37 -37.86 -3.50
CA SER A 471 30.05 -37.65 -2.89
C SER A 471 29.91 -36.72 -1.68
N ARG A 472 29.54 -35.46 -1.95
CA ARG A 472 28.43 -34.76 -1.26
C ARG A 472 27.85 -33.71 -2.20
N ALA A 473 26.88 -34.13 -3.01
CA ALA A 473 26.13 -33.21 -3.86
C ALA A 473 25.32 -32.26 -2.96
N GLN A 474 25.75 -31.00 -2.91
CA GLN A 474 24.92 -29.88 -2.51
C GLN A 474 23.76 -29.78 -3.51
N GLN A 475 22.55 -29.97 -3.00
CA GLN A 475 21.33 -29.81 -3.77
C GLN A 475 21.07 -28.30 -3.88
N GLY A 476 21.49 -27.70 -4.99
CA GLY A 476 21.26 -26.29 -5.29
C GLY A 476 19.78 -26.02 -5.55
N ASP A 477 19.25 -24.98 -4.91
CA ASP A 477 17.91 -24.45 -5.17
C ASP A 477 17.78 -24.06 -6.64
N LYS A 478 16.96 -24.80 -7.40
CA LYS A 478 16.61 -24.44 -8.78
C LYS A 478 15.46 -23.45 -8.76
N GLU A 479 15.62 -22.33 -9.46
CA GLU A 479 14.60 -21.29 -9.69
C GLU A 479 13.29 -21.85 -10.28
N ILE A 480 12.12 -21.30 -9.92
CA ILE A 480 10.80 -21.74 -10.44
C ILE A 480 10.52 -21.13 -11.81
N LYS A 481 10.27 -21.96 -12.83
CA LYS A 481 9.97 -21.52 -14.19
C LYS A 481 8.48 -21.35 -14.39
N VAL A 482 8.05 -20.14 -14.71
CA VAL A 482 6.64 -19.80 -14.96
C VAL A 482 6.43 -19.43 -16.43
N ALA A 483 5.33 -19.88 -17.02
CA ALA A 483 4.89 -19.45 -18.35
C ALA A 483 3.47 -18.87 -18.31
N ILE A 484 3.21 -17.86 -19.14
CA ILE A 484 1.92 -17.15 -19.18
C ILE A 484 1.35 -17.18 -20.59
N LEU A 485 0.14 -17.74 -20.74
CA LEU A 485 -0.58 -17.84 -22.01
C LEU A 485 -1.80 -16.91 -22.02
N THR A 486 -1.82 -15.94 -22.91
CA THR A 486 -3.03 -15.14 -23.16
C THR A 486 -3.88 -15.82 -24.22
N VAL A 487 -5.13 -16.13 -23.90
CA VAL A 487 -6.11 -16.72 -24.82
C VAL A 487 -7.09 -15.62 -25.21
N SER A 488 -6.94 -15.11 -26.44
CA SER A 488 -7.81 -14.08 -26.99
C SER A 488 -7.59 -13.94 -28.49
N ASP A 489 -8.64 -14.15 -29.28
CA ASP A 489 -8.63 -13.94 -30.72
C ASP A 489 -8.14 -12.53 -31.11
N THR A 490 -8.60 -11.51 -30.39
CA THR A 490 -8.24 -10.10 -30.65
C THR A 490 -6.78 -9.79 -30.32
N VAL A 491 -6.22 -10.42 -29.29
CA VAL A 491 -4.81 -10.25 -28.92
C VAL A 491 -3.90 -11.03 -29.87
N ALA A 492 -4.24 -12.28 -30.16
CA ALA A 492 -3.45 -13.14 -31.04
C ALA A 492 -3.44 -12.65 -32.51
N SER A 493 -4.51 -12.01 -32.96
CA SER A 493 -4.56 -11.34 -34.28
C SER A 493 -3.91 -9.95 -34.32
N GLY A 494 -3.50 -9.40 -33.17
CA GLY A 494 -2.94 -8.05 -33.06
C GLY A 494 -3.98 -6.92 -33.13
N ALA A 495 -5.28 -7.24 -33.13
CA ALA A 495 -6.38 -6.27 -33.15
C ALA A 495 -6.57 -5.53 -31.81
N ALA A 496 -6.09 -6.08 -30.71
CA ALA A 496 -6.13 -5.47 -29.38
C ALA A 496 -4.83 -5.73 -28.61
N PRO A 497 -4.36 -4.80 -27.76
CA PRO A 497 -3.18 -5.01 -26.93
C PRO A 497 -3.47 -6.01 -25.81
N ASP A 498 -2.51 -6.89 -25.53
CA ASP A 498 -2.57 -7.78 -24.36
C ASP A 498 -2.44 -6.96 -23.07
N ARG A 499 -3.48 -6.96 -22.24
CA ARG A 499 -3.46 -6.33 -20.91
C ARG A 499 -3.31 -7.34 -19.78
N SER A 500 -3.71 -8.58 -20.00
CA SER A 500 -3.83 -9.60 -18.95
C SER A 500 -2.55 -10.41 -18.82
N GLY A 501 -1.87 -10.70 -19.93
CA GLY A 501 -0.55 -11.34 -19.95
C GLY A 501 0.51 -10.49 -19.21
N PRO A 502 0.73 -9.22 -19.59
CA PRO A 502 1.69 -8.35 -18.89
C PRO A 502 1.34 -8.14 -17.41
N ARG A 503 0.05 -8.10 -17.07
CA ARG A 503 -0.38 -8.02 -15.67
C ARG A 503 -0.03 -9.29 -14.91
N ALA A 504 -0.27 -10.48 -15.47
CA ALA A 504 0.14 -11.75 -14.88
C ALA A 504 1.67 -11.80 -14.65
N VAL A 505 2.46 -11.32 -15.62
CA VAL A 505 3.94 -11.21 -15.48
C VAL A 505 4.30 -10.30 -14.32
N SER A 506 3.69 -9.12 -14.25
CA SER A 506 3.92 -8.16 -13.17
C SER A 506 3.58 -8.74 -11.80
N VAL A 507 2.48 -9.49 -11.68
CA VAL A 507 2.07 -10.08 -10.40
C VAL A 507 3.05 -11.19 -10.01
N ILE A 508 3.41 -12.10 -10.93
CA ILE A 508 4.40 -13.16 -10.66
C ILE A 508 5.75 -12.57 -10.23
N ASN A 509 6.23 -11.53 -10.90
CA ASN A 509 7.48 -10.87 -10.52
C ASN A 509 7.38 -10.25 -9.12
N SER A 510 6.23 -9.69 -8.75
CA SER A 510 6.01 -9.12 -7.40
C SER A 510 5.96 -10.18 -6.29
N VAL A 511 5.58 -11.41 -6.61
CA VAL A 511 5.52 -12.53 -5.65
C VAL A 511 6.64 -13.55 -5.84
N SER A 512 7.65 -13.25 -6.66
CA SER A 512 8.72 -14.17 -7.05
C SER A 512 9.44 -14.77 -5.84
N GLU A 513 9.81 -13.96 -4.86
CA GLU A 513 10.47 -14.41 -3.62
C GLU A 513 9.57 -15.35 -2.80
N ARG A 514 8.28 -15.00 -2.67
CA ARG A 514 7.27 -15.84 -1.96
C ARG A 514 7.02 -17.16 -2.66
N LEU A 515 7.22 -17.23 -3.98
CA LEU A 515 7.16 -18.45 -4.78
C LEU A 515 8.50 -19.21 -4.83
N GLY A 516 9.53 -18.82 -4.07
CA GLY A 516 10.81 -19.52 -4.08
C GLY A 516 11.70 -19.17 -5.28
N GLY A 517 11.69 -17.90 -5.69
CA GLY A 517 12.45 -17.40 -6.84
C GLY A 517 11.78 -17.81 -8.15
N ALA A 518 10.52 -17.40 -8.36
CA ALA A 518 9.83 -17.65 -9.61
C ALA A 518 10.20 -16.64 -10.70
N THR A 519 10.56 -17.15 -11.88
CA THR A 519 10.92 -16.35 -13.05
C THR A 519 10.04 -16.74 -14.23
N VAL A 520 9.44 -15.72 -14.86
CA VAL A 520 8.68 -15.92 -16.09
C VAL A 520 9.65 -16.16 -17.24
N VAL A 521 9.64 -17.38 -17.77
CA VAL A 521 10.56 -17.81 -18.85
C VAL A 521 9.94 -17.76 -20.23
N ALA A 522 8.60 -17.73 -20.32
CA ALA A 522 7.87 -17.70 -21.58
C ALA A 522 6.55 -16.95 -21.46
N THR A 523 6.19 -16.21 -22.50
CA THR A 523 4.85 -15.65 -22.69
C THR A 523 4.40 -15.87 -24.13
N ALA A 524 3.11 -16.05 -24.35
CA ALA A 524 2.53 -16.19 -25.68
C ALA A 524 1.07 -15.75 -25.69
N ALA A 525 0.55 -15.39 -26.86
CA ALA A 525 -0.87 -15.18 -27.11
C ALA A 525 -1.35 -16.15 -28.20
N VAL A 526 -2.53 -16.74 -28.02
CA VAL A 526 -3.13 -17.71 -28.96
C VAL A 526 -4.60 -17.40 -29.20
N LEU A 527 -5.11 -17.89 -30.34
CA LEU A 527 -6.53 -17.86 -30.66
C LEU A 527 -7.32 -18.72 -29.68
N ASP A 528 -8.61 -18.40 -29.54
CA ASP A 528 -9.59 -19.16 -28.75
C ASP A 528 -9.99 -20.45 -29.48
N THR A 529 -9.02 -21.33 -29.73
CA THR A 529 -9.23 -22.65 -30.33
C THR A 529 -8.58 -23.72 -29.46
N VAL A 530 -9.21 -24.89 -29.39
CA VAL A 530 -8.71 -26.02 -28.59
C VAL A 530 -7.30 -26.41 -29.03
N ASP A 531 -7.07 -26.52 -30.34
CA ASP A 531 -5.78 -26.96 -30.88
C ASP A 531 -4.63 -25.98 -30.58
N ASP A 532 -4.88 -24.66 -30.70
CA ASP A 532 -3.84 -23.65 -30.45
C ASP A 532 -3.46 -23.57 -28.98
N ILE A 533 -4.45 -23.63 -28.09
CA ILE A 533 -4.23 -23.65 -26.64
C ILE A 533 -3.49 -24.94 -26.25
N GLN A 534 -3.96 -26.11 -26.71
CA GLN A 534 -3.34 -27.39 -26.36
C GLN A 534 -1.89 -27.48 -26.84
N ARG A 535 -1.59 -27.01 -28.06
CA ARG A 535 -0.24 -27.02 -28.61
C ARG A 535 0.75 -26.27 -27.73
N VAL A 536 0.38 -25.09 -27.21
CA VAL A 536 1.25 -24.31 -26.33
C VAL A 536 1.35 -24.93 -24.94
N LEU A 537 0.24 -25.39 -24.36
CA LEU A 537 0.25 -26.05 -23.05
C LEU A 537 1.16 -27.29 -23.06
N GLN A 538 1.03 -28.15 -24.07
CA GLN A 538 1.88 -29.35 -24.24
C GLN A 538 3.34 -28.99 -24.50
N ARG A 539 3.61 -27.99 -25.34
CA ARG A 539 5.00 -27.52 -25.58
C ARG A 539 5.67 -27.10 -24.28
N TRP A 540 4.98 -26.28 -23.49
CA TRP A 540 5.53 -25.76 -22.25
C TRP A 540 5.64 -26.81 -21.15
N SER A 541 4.66 -27.72 -21.02
CA SER A 541 4.71 -28.77 -20.00
C SER A 541 5.67 -29.91 -20.34
N ASP A 542 5.63 -30.41 -21.58
CA ASP A 542 6.26 -31.69 -21.92
C ASP A 542 7.68 -31.50 -22.45
N HIS A 543 7.91 -30.42 -23.20
CA HIS A 543 9.19 -30.14 -23.85
C HIS A 543 10.04 -29.12 -23.08
N GLU A 544 9.47 -27.96 -22.75
CA GLU A 544 10.19 -26.89 -22.03
C GLU A 544 10.25 -27.12 -20.51
N LYS A 545 9.38 -28.02 -20.00
CA LYS A 545 9.32 -28.45 -18.60
C LYS A 545 9.24 -27.28 -17.62
N VAL A 546 8.31 -26.36 -17.88
CA VAL A 546 8.02 -25.28 -16.94
C VAL A 546 7.30 -25.82 -15.70
N ASP A 547 7.46 -25.15 -14.56
CA ASP A 547 6.87 -25.61 -13.29
C ASP A 547 5.41 -25.15 -13.14
N LEU A 548 5.09 -23.95 -13.64
CA LEU A 548 3.75 -23.35 -13.56
C LEU A 548 3.36 -22.72 -14.90
N ILE A 549 2.15 -23.01 -15.38
CA ILE A 549 1.51 -22.33 -16.51
C ILE A 549 0.25 -21.62 -16.02
N LEU A 550 0.17 -20.32 -16.28
CA LEU A 550 -1.04 -19.53 -16.07
C LEU A 550 -1.63 -19.15 -17.42
N THR A 551 -2.88 -19.53 -17.68
CA THR A 551 -3.60 -18.99 -18.84
C THR A 551 -4.46 -17.80 -18.41
N THR A 552 -4.68 -16.82 -19.28
CA THR A 552 -5.62 -15.72 -19.03
C THR A 552 -6.63 -15.64 -20.17
N GLY A 553 -7.92 -15.57 -19.85
CA GLY A 553 -9.00 -15.49 -20.85
C GLY A 553 -9.60 -16.83 -21.27
N GLY A 554 -10.72 -16.76 -21.99
CA GLY A 554 -11.45 -17.91 -22.52
C GLY A 554 -12.15 -18.80 -21.48
N THR A 555 -12.44 -18.29 -20.27
CA THR A 555 -13.09 -19.04 -19.17
C THR A 555 -14.57 -18.72 -18.98
N GLY A 556 -15.16 -17.84 -19.80
CA GLY A 556 -16.57 -17.43 -19.73
C GLY A 556 -17.55 -18.42 -20.39
N PHE A 557 -18.75 -17.97 -20.73
CA PHE A 557 -19.82 -18.80 -21.33
C PHE A 557 -19.98 -18.59 -22.84
N THR A 558 -19.19 -17.70 -23.45
CA THR A 558 -19.36 -17.41 -24.88
C THR A 558 -18.91 -18.61 -25.72
N PRO A 559 -19.40 -18.78 -26.97
CA PRO A 559 -18.95 -19.86 -27.84
C PRO A 559 -17.45 -19.88 -28.14
N ARG A 560 -16.76 -18.75 -27.91
CA ARG A 560 -15.31 -18.64 -28.05
C ARG A 560 -14.57 -19.01 -26.77
N ASP A 561 -15.19 -18.94 -25.60
CA ASP A 561 -14.55 -19.34 -24.35
C ASP A 561 -14.33 -20.86 -24.32
N VAL A 562 -13.15 -21.33 -24.70
CA VAL A 562 -12.82 -22.78 -24.79
C VAL A 562 -11.59 -23.18 -23.97
N THR A 563 -11.05 -22.28 -23.15
CA THR A 563 -9.83 -22.54 -22.36
C THR A 563 -9.96 -23.75 -21.43
N PRO A 564 -11.08 -23.94 -20.69
CA PRO A 564 -11.28 -25.15 -19.86
C PRO A 564 -11.37 -26.43 -20.70
N GLU A 565 -12.07 -26.39 -21.84
CA GLU A 565 -12.22 -27.51 -22.77
C GLU A 565 -10.88 -27.92 -23.38
N ALA A 566 -9.99 -26.95 -23.64
CA ALA A 566 -8.63 -27.21 -24.10
C ALA A 566 -7.73 -27.76 -22.99
N THR A 567 -7.88 -27.24 -21.76
CA THR A 567 -7.00 -27.55 -20.63
C THR A 567 -7.31 -28.91 -20.01
N LYS A 568 -8.57 -29.21 -19.69
CA LYS A 568 -8.97 -30.42 -18.93
C LYS A 568 -8.47 -31.74 -19.55
N PRO A 569 -8.58 -31.98 -20.86
CA PRO A 569 -8.10 -33.22 -21.48
C PRO A 569 -6.59 -33.44 -21.36
N LEU A 570 -5.82 -32.39 -21.11
CA LEU A 570 -4.37 -32.46 -20.96
C LEU A 570 -3.92 -32.76 -19.53
N LEU A 571 -4.80 -32.61 -18.54
CA LEU A 571 -4.47 -32.79 -17.14
C LEU A 571 -4.41 -34.28 -16.81
N HIS A 572 -3.31 -34.71 -16.18
CA HIS A 572 -3.20 -36.06 -15.62
C HIS A 572 -3.92 -36.16 -14.27
N LYS A 573 -4.00 -35.04 -13.52
CA LYS A 573 -4.72 -34.92 -12.26
C LYS A 573 -5.36 -33.55 -12.14
N GLU A 574 -6.65 -33.49 -11.86
CA GLU A 574 -7.33 -32.21 -11.61
C GLU A 574 -7.07 -31.71 -10.19
N ALA A 575 -7.07 -30.38 -10.03
CA ALA A 575 -6.91 -29.68 -8.75
C ALA A 575 -8.08 -28.70 -8.52
N PRO A 576 -9.32 -29.20 -8.38
CA PRO A 576 -10.52 -28.35 -8.32
C PRO A 576 -10.55 -27.41 -7.11
N GLY A 577 -9.85 -27.74 -6.01
CA GLY A 577 -9.75 -26.86 -4.84
C GLY A 577 -9.13 -25.49 -5.14
N LEU A 578 -8.17 -25.43 -6.09
CA LEU A 578 -7.58 -24.15 -6.51
C LEU A 578 -8.63 -23.27 -7.20
N VAL A 579 -9.46 -23.88 -8.05
CA VAL A 579 -10.56 -23.19 -8.74
C VAL A 579 -11.60 -22.69 -7.75
N GLN A 580 -11.92 -23.49 -6.73
CA GLN A 580 -12.90 -23.11 -5.70
C GLN A 580 -12.44 -21.91 -4.87
N VAL A 581 -11.16 -21.86 -4.49
CA VAL A 581 -10.58 -20.70 -3.77
C VAL A 581 -10.60 -19.45 -4.64
N MET A 582 -10.18 -19.56 -5.91
CA MET A 582 -10.24 -18.45 -6.87
C MET A 582 -11.67 -17.92 -7.03
N LEU A 583 -12.65 -18.82 -7.13
CA LEU A 583 -14.06 -18.46 -7.25
C LEU A 583 -14.59 -17.77 -5.99
N GLN A 584 -14.26 -18.30 -4.81
CA GLN A 584 -14.68 -17.73 -3.52
C GLN A 584 -14.15 -16.30 -3.34
N GLU A 585 -12.88 -16.05 -3.65
CA GLU A 585 -12.30 -14.71 -3.56
C GLU A 585 -12.87 -13.76 -4.62
N SER A 586 -13.03 -14.24 -5.86
CA SER A 586 -13.60 -13.43 -6.94
C SER A 586 -15.06 -13.03 -6.66
N LEU A 587 -15.83 -13.87 -5.96
CA LEU A 587 -17.22 -13.58 -5.57
C LEU A 587 -17.35 -12.44 -4.54
N LYS A 588 -16.29 -12.14 -3.79
CA LYS A 588 -16.25 -10.97 -2.90
C LYS A 588 -16.19 -9.66 -3.69
N VAL A 589 -15.69 -9.70 -4.92
CA VAL A 589 -15.49 -8.53 -5.79
C VAL A 589 -16.63 -8.38 -6.79
N THR A 590 -17.02 -9.46 -7.47
CA THR A 590 -18.11 -9.43 -8.44
C THR A 590 -18.97 -10.68 -8.39
N LYS A 591 -20.30 -10.47 -8.38
CA LYS A 591 -21.29 -11.56 -8.45
C LYS A 591 -21.15 -12.37 -9.75
N THR A 592 -20.71 -11.75 -10.85
CA THR A 592 -20.55 -12.45 -12.14
C THR A 592 -19.42 -13.48 -12.14
N ALA A 593 -18.57 -13.52 -11.11
CA ALA A 593 -17.53 -14.53 -10.97
C ALA A 593 -18.09 -15.97 -10.95
N MET A 594 -19.35 -16.16 -10.51
CA MET A 594 -20.05 -17.45 -10.55
C MET A 594 -20.15 -18.06 -11.96
N LEU A 595 -19.92 -17.25 -13.01
CA LEU A 595 -19.94 -17.67 -14.40
C LEU A 595 -18.54 -18.09 -14.92
N SER A 596 -17.54 -18.20 -14.06
CA SER A 596 -16.23 -18.71 -14.48
C SER A 596 -16.23 -20.24 -14.58
N ARG A 597 -15.77 -20.78 -15.71
CA ARG A 597 -15.61 -22.23 -15.93
C ARG A 597 -14.16 -22.72 -15.82
N ALA A 598 -13.30 -21.94 -15.15
CA ALA A 598 -11.87 -22.20 -15.01
C ALA A 598 -11.55 -23.66 -14.61
N ALA A 599 -10.43 -24.19 -15.10
CA ALA A 599 -9.87 -25.47 -14.68
C ALA A 599 -8.46 -25.27 -14.11
N ALA A 600 -8.05 -26.19 -13.23
CA ALA A 600 -6.69 -26.25 -12.73
C ALA A 600 -6.29 -27.72 -12.52
N GLY A 601 -5.02 -28.03 -12.73
CA GLY A 601 -4.49 -29.37 -12.48
C GLY A 601 -3.07 -29.56 -12.98
N ILE A 602 -2.62 -30.81 -12.93
CA ILE A 602 -1.23 -31.19 -13.12
C ILE A 602 -1.09 -31.97 -14.42
N ARG A 603 -0.10 -31.59 -15.24
CA ARG A 603 0.40 -32.35 -16.38
C ARG A 603 1.89 -32.58 -16.22
N GLY A 604 2.31 -33.84 -16.14
CA GLY A 604 3.70 -34.19 -15.82
C GLY A 604 4.11 -33.61 -14.46
N SER A 605 5.12 -32.74 -14.46
CA SER A 605 5.57 -31.96 -13.29
C SER A 605 5.12 -30.50 -13.32
N THR A 606 4.20 -30.14 -14.23
CA THR A 606 3.74 -28.77 -14.45
C THR A 606 2.34 -28.59 -13.87
N LEU A 607 2.16 -27.53 -13.07
CA LEU A 607 0.85 -27.06 -12.63
C LEU A 607 0.27 -26.11 -13.67
N ILE A 608 -0.97 -26.33 -14.11
CA ILE A 608 -1.69 -25.48 -15.07
C ILE A 608 -2.91 -24.90 -14.38
N ILE A 609 -3.09 -23.58 -14.46
CA ILE A 609 -4.23 -22.87 -13.84
C ILE A 609 -4.84 -21.90 -14.85
N ASN A 610 -6.14 -22.01 -15.10
CA ASN A 610 -6.86 -21.07 -15.94
C ASN A 610 -7.34 -19.86 -15.14
N MET A 611 -6.79 -18.69 -15.43
CA MET A 611 -7.16 -17.42 -14.79
C MET A 611 -8.20 -16.66 -15.62
N PRO A 612 -9.01 -15.80 -15.00
CA PRO A 612 -9.94 -14.93 -15.71
C PRO A 612 -9.24 -14.00 -16.70
N GLY A 613 -9.95 -13.57 -17.75
CA GLY A 613 -9.41 -12.65 -18.76
C GLY A 613 -9.28 -11.19 -18.29
N ASN A 614 -9.79 -10.83 -17.12
CA ASN A 614 -9.68 -9.48 -16.57
C ASN A 614 -8.33 -9.31 -15.83
N PRO A 615 -7.50 -8.30 -16.15
CA PRO A 615 -6.19 -8.10 -15.51
C PRO A 615 -6.23 -7.99 -13.98
N ASN A 616 -7.27 -7.38 -13.40
CA ASN A 616 -7.39 -7.23 -11.95
C ASN A 616 -7.73 -8.58 -11.29
N ALA A 617 -8.64 -9.33 -11.90
CA ALA A 617 -9.03 -10.66 -11.42
C ALA A 617 -7.87 -11.66 -11.43
N VAL A 618 -6.91 -11.53 -12.36
CA VAL A 618 -5.68 -12.34 -12.36
C VAL A 618 -4.84 -12.10 -11.11
N ALA A 619 -4.70 -10.84 -10.68
CA ALA A 619 -3.94 -10.50 -9.48
C ALA A 619 -4.63 -11.03 -8.21
N GLU A 620 -5.94 -10.85 -8.12
CA GLU A 620 -6.78 -11.33 -7.02
C GLU A 620 -6.71 -12.86 -6.89
N CYS A 621 -6.91 -13.57 -8.00
CA CYS A 621 -6.85 -15.03 -8.02
C CYS A 621 -5.46 -15.55 -7.65
N LEU A 622 -4.38 -14.90 -8.10
CA LEU A 622 -3.03 -15.34 -7.74
C LEU A 622 -2.74 -15.12 -6.25
N GLU A 623 -3.13 -13.98 -5.68
CA GLU A 623 -2.97 -13.72 -4.24
C GLU A 623 -3.77 -14.72 -3.40
N ALA A 624 -4.98 -15.07 -3.83
CA ALA A 624 -5.81 -16.09 -3.17
C ALA A 624 -5.12 -17.47 -3.09
N LEU A 625 -4.32 -17.82 -4.09
CA LEU A 625 -3.62 -19.11 -4.16
C LEU A 625 -2.27 -19.12 -3.43
N MET A 626 -1.71 -17.96 -3.08
CA MET A 626 -0.38 -17.84 -2.47
C MET A 626 -0.15 -18.68 -1.21
N PRO A 627 -1.13 -18.92 -0.32
CA PRO A 627 -0.91 -19.78 0.85
C PRO A 627 -0.53 -21.22 0.51
N ALA A 628 -1.01 -21.75 -0.63
CA ALA A 628 -0.83 -23.16 -1.02
C ALA A 628 0.12 -23.35 -2.22
N LEU A 629 0.24 -22.35 -3.08
CA LEU A 629 0.95 -22.44 -4.35
C LEU A 629 2.45 -22.79 -4.20
N PRO A 630 3.24 -22.18 -3.29
CA PRO A 630 4.65 -22.55 -3.09
C PRO A 630 4.83 -24.00 -2.65
N HIS A 631 3.92 -24.52 -1.82
CA HIS A 631 3.96 -25.90 -1.35
C HIS A 631 3.64 -26.88 -2.49
N ALA A 632 2.60 -26.59 -3.29
CA ALA A 632 2.25 -27.40 -4.45
C ALA A 632 3.41 -27.54 -5.46
N LEU A 633 4.10 -26.43 -5.76
CA LEU A 633 5.24 -26.44 -6.69
C LEU A 633 6.45 -27.21 -6.13
N ARG A 634 6.72 -27.14 -4.82
CA ARG A 634 7.75 -27.95 -4.17
C ARG A 634 7.43 -29.45 -4.22
N GLN A 635 6.17 -29.83 -3.97
CA GLN A 635 5.75 -31.23 -4.08
C GLN A 635 5.91 -31.79 -5.49
N LEU A 636 5.56 -31.02 -6.53
CA LEU A 636 5.69 -31.43 -7.93
C LEU A 636 7.15 -31.64 -8.36
N ARG A 637 8.09 -30.98 -7.69
CA ARG A 637 9.55 -31.16 -7.89
C ARG A 637 10.13 -32.38 -7.17
N GLY A 638 9.31 -33.12 -6.43
CA GLY A 638 9.72 -34.35 -5.75
C GLY A 638 10.40 -34.12 -4.40
N ASP A 639 10.26 -32.93 -3.81
CA ASP A 639 10.82 -32.61 -2.49
C ASP A 639 9.96 -33.25 -1.38
N LYS A 640 10.25 -34.51 -1.06
CA LYS A 640 9.53 -35.30 -0.02
C LYS A 640 9.91 -34.90 1.42
N LYS A 641 10.52 -33.73 1.62
CA LYS A 641 11.18 -33.34 2.88
C LYS A 641 10.31 -32.61 3.90
N GLU A 642 9.02 -32.37 3.65
CA GLU A 642 8.12 -32.01 4.76
C GLU A 642 7.71 -33.28 5.50
N LYS A 643 8.58 -33.76 6.40
CA LYS A 643 8.20 -34.80 7.38
C LYS A 643 7.13 -34.31 8.35
N HIS A 644 6.90 -33.02 8.45
CA HIS A 644 5.72 -32.40 9.03
C HIS A 644 5.57 -31.02 8.37
N PRO A 645 4.58 -30.79 7.49
CA PRO A 645 4.02 -29.45 7.40
C PRO A 645 3.62 -29.06 8.83
N ARG A 646 3.51 -27.78 9.18
CA ARG A 646 2.70 -27.40 10.34
C ARG A 646 1.23 -27.73 10.02
N HIS A 647 0.92 -29.02 9.88
CA HIS A 647 -0.40 -29.57 9.91
C HIS A 647 -0.78 -29.49 11.37
N VAL A 648 -1.28 -28.32 11.77
CA VAL A 648 -2.15 -28.25 12.93
C VAL A 648 -3.29 -29.21 12.57
N PRO A 649 -3.46 -30.35 13.28
CA PRO A 649 -4.64 -31.20 13.08
C PRO A 649 -5.89 -30.31 13.01
N HIS A 650 -6.90 -30.64 12.20
CA HIS A 650 -8.13 -29.83 12.23
C HIS A 650 -8.73 -29.72 13.65
N ALA A 651 -8.40 -30.67 14.53
CA ALA A 651 -8.72 -30.62 15.97
C ALA A 651 -7.97 -29.53 16.77
N GLU A 652 -6.84 -29.01 16.27
CA GLU A 652 -6.00 -27.99 16.91
C GLU A 652 -6.00 -26.66 16.15
N SER A 653 -6.61 -26.59 14.95
CA SER A 653 -6.79 -25.32 14.23
C SER A 653 -7.80 -24.47 14.98
N LYS A 654 -7.45 -23.21 15.30
CA LYS A 654 -8.39 -22.29 15.96
C LYS A 654 -9.68 -22.19 15.13
N PRO A 655 -10.85 -22.55 15.68
CA PRO A 655 -12.10 -22.47 14.95
C PRO A 655 -12.38 -21.03 14.52
N ALA A 656 -12.78 -20.83 13.27
CA ALA A 656 -13.30 -19.55 12.79
C ALA A 656 -14.76 -19.32 13.25
N ASP A 657 -15.40 -20.35 13.78
CA ASP A 657 -16.77 -20.34 14.30
C ASP A 657 -16.75 -20.40 15.84
N VAL A 658 -17.50 -19.48 16.46
CA VAL A 658 -17.66 -19.31 17.91
C VAL A 658 -18.29 -20.55 18.55
N TRP A 659 -19.07 -21.33 17.78
CA TRP A 659 -19.76 -22.51 18.28
C TRP A 659 -18.81 -23.70 18.58
N GLU A 660 -17.86 -23.98 17.69
CA GLU A 660 -16.98 -25.16 17.80
C GLU A 660 -15.89 -24.96 18.86
N ALA A 661 -15.46 -23.71 19.08
CA ALA A 661 -14.60 -23.32 20.20
C ALA A 661 -15.30 -23.53 21.56
N SER A 662 -16.60 -23.23 21.64
CA SER A 662 -17.41 -23.46 22.83
C SER A 662 -17.65 -24.95 23.10
N TYR A 663 -17.83 -25.76 22.05
CA TYR A 663 -17.99 -27.21 22.16
C TYR A 663 -16.71 -27.92 22.63
N LEU A 664 -15.54 -27.56 22.09
CA LEU A 664 -14.25 -28.15 22.46
C LEU A 664 -13.85 -27.84 23.91
N MET A 665 -14.13 -26.61 24.39
CA MET A 665 -13.92 -26.23 25.79
C MET A 665 -14.85 -26.99 26.75
N ALA A 666 -16.07 -27.32 26.32
CA ALA A 666 -17.00 -28.13 27.12
C ALA A 666 -16.61 -29.62 27.17
N SER A 667 -15.94 -30.15 26.13
CA SER A 667 -15.62 -31.59 26.03
C SER A 667 -14.29 -32.04 26.67
N ASN A 668 -13.39 -31.12 27.03
CA ASN A 668 -12.02 -31.46 27.48
C ASN A 668 -11.82 -31.60 29.01
N GLN A 669 -12.89 -31.72 29.81
CA GLN A 669 -12.82 -31.97 31.26
C GLN A 669 -13.07 -33.43 31.68
N SER A 670 -12.58 -34.41 30.92
CA SER A 670 -12.53 -35.78 31.43
C SER A 670 -11.36 -36.60 30.87
N LYS A 671 -10.23 -36.57 31.58
CA LYS A 671 -9.32 -37.70 31.86
C LYS A 671 -8.00 -37.18 32.43
N ASP A 672 -7.91 -37.12 33.75
CA ASP A 672 -6.97 -37.95 34.52
C ASP A 672 -6.94 -37.49 35.98
N CYS A 673 -7.84 -38.09 36.76
CA CYS A 673 -7.60 -38.34 38.18
C CYS A 673 -6.48 -39.38 38.30
N SER A 674 -5.44 -39.09 39.06
CA SER A 674 -4.81 -40.12 39.89
C SER A 674 -4.50 -39.56 41.27
N CYS A 675 -5.06 -40.24 42.27
CA CYS A 675 -5.00 -39.91 43.68
C CYS A 675 -3.58 -40.08 44.24
N SER A 676 -3.16 -39.20 45.16
CA SER A 676 -2.51 -39.64 46.42
C SER A 676 -2.49 -38.53 47.47
N HIS A 677 -3.12 -38.86 48.60
CA HIS A 677 -3.07 -38.33 49.97
C HIS A 677 -3.53 -36.91 50.29
#